data_AF-A0A380S4X2-F1
#
_entry.id   AF-A0A380S4X2-F1
#
_cell.length_a   1.000
_cell.length_b   1.000
_cell.length_c   1.000
_cell.angle_alpha   90.00
_cell.angle_beta   90.00
_cell.angle_gamma   90.00
#
_symmetry.space_group_name_H-M   'P 1'
#
loop_
_entity.id
_entity.type
_entity.pdbx_description
1 polymer ?
#
loop_
_entity_poly.entity_id
_entity_poly.type
_entity_poly.pdbx_seq_one_letter_code
_entity_poly.pdbx_strand_id
1 'polypeptide(L)'
;MLKIVKTENGLVRGLPGNNTRITAFKGIPFAAPPTGENRWKAPQPCKDWEGIYDAYKFAPISVQDQPGIGTDIYCKEWHVDKDIEIDEDCLYLNVWTNAKSEDDKLPVLVWFFGGGFQWGYTAEMEFNGENLAKKGIIVVTVNYRLGALGFLAHPDLFKESPEAPANFGLLDQLAGLKWVRRNIAAFGGDPDNITIAGQSAGGGSVLNHLTSESSIGLYQKAIILSGIISFPYITDFVMTPRTIEDACSYGVKFFEKLGVKTIEEARKLDASYIREVYAKFRETESFFFTPMIDNVYQSDEPLKLFMEGKHAHVPLMSGNTFDEFPSFIFASSKEEFETKAREIFGAKADEFLAFPEAQKHNGNMYASVRAIECAVKATFEHNDKPGYYYSFEPDIPGEDNPGTFHSVDLWFFFDNLDKCWRPMTGRHFDIARQMSTYFVNFIKSGDPNGNDVDGTALPMWKPYSKSSKNEMHFTRDGAVAKVQEDSSESDFLTFMTRHIEETAAGISSGEKKDTEGPRVDLYDVPKKQAFNPYLPNWEFIPDGEPYVFNNRVYIYGSHDIFNGDYFCPGDYVTWSAPVDDLGNWQYEGVIFKRSDDPANANDRGCLYAPDVTVGPDGRYYLYYALDNDCVISVAVSDTPNGKFEFYGNVHHEDGTLLGKKEGEEQQFDPGVITIGDTTYLYTGFCGQGDKSRHGAMVTVLDKDMLTVKRAPEFIVPSTQYSQGTEFEGHAFFEAPSIRERNGIFYFVYSSQVMHELCYATSDNPLGPFKYGGVIVSNCDIGIDTYKPADKPTAFGANNHGSIVEIGNDWYIFYHRQTNNTWYSRQGCAEKIRFEEDGSIKQVEITSCGLNGGPLSDKGEYPAHIACNIFDDKNKMYVGEYHAANITMDIRDCETGPSHIRDIYENTTIGFKYFDLKGVKGLKIVTRGYGMGEFEIKTSIDGDVLGKINVGFCTAWTEGISEFTVPDGIYPLYLTYKGVGNPSLKSIEFLH
;
A
#
# COMPACT_ATOMS: atom_id res chain seq x y z
N MET A 1 21.38 -46.63 -6.25
CA MET A 1 22.47 -45.68 -6.59
C MET A 1 21.81 -44.36 -6.97
N LEU A 2 22.41 -43.24 -6.57
CA LEU A 2 21.94 -41.90 -6.97
C LEU A 2 22.14 -41.73 -8.48
N LYS A 3 21.15 -41.18 -9.19
CA LYS A 3 21.21 -40.99 -10.65
C LYS A 3 22.11 -39.79 -10.95
N ILE A 4 23.06 -39.97 -11.85
CA ILE A 4 23.96 -38.92 -12.35
C ILE A 4 23.63 -38.69 -13.82
N VAL A 5 23.49 -37.44 -14.22
CA VAL A 5 23.15 -36.98 -15.57
C VAL A 5 24.23 -36.00 -16.03
N LYS A 6 24.60 -36.03 -17.32
CA LYS A 6 25.54 -35.07 -17.90
C LYS A 6 24.77 -33.98 -18.65
N THR A 7 24.82 -32.75 -18.13
CA THR A 7 24.31 -31.55 -18.80
C THR A 7 25.43 -30.90 -19.61
N GLU A 8 25.12 -29.82 -20.34
CA GLU A 8 26.11 -29.03 -21.07
C GLU A 8 27.18 -28.42 -20.14
N ASN A 9 26.80 -28.04 -18.92
CA ASN A 9 27.67 -27.35 -17.96
C ASN A 9 28.42 -28.30 -17.00
N GLY A 10 28.01 -29.57 -16.89
CA GLY A 10 28.68 -30.54 -16.03
C GLY A 10 27.84 -31.75 -15.63
N LEU A 11 28.33 -32.55 -14.68
CA LEU A 11 27.57 -33.68 -14.14
C LEU A 11 26.66 -33.20 -13.01
N VAL A 12 25.40 -33.66 -12.99
CA VAL A 12 24.41 -33.38 -11.94
C VAL A 12 23.94 -34.68 -11.30
N ARG A 13 23.81 -34.71 -9.98
CA ARG A 13 23.33 -35.87 -9.23
C ARG A 13 22.04 -35.54 -8.48
N GLY A 14 21.03 -36.39 -8.66
CA GLY A 14 19.70 -36.25 -8.06
C GLY A 14 19.44 -37.26 -6.95
N LEU A 15 18.39 -37.02 -6.16
CA LEU A 15 17.90 -37.93 -5.11
C LEU A 15 16.67 -38.70 -5.58
N PRO A 16 16.47 -39.94 -5.12
CA PRO A 16 15.17 -40.59 -5.20
C PRO A 16 14.10 -39.73 -4.50
N GLY A 17 12.92 -39.61 -5.12
CA GLY A 17 11.74 -39.03 -4.48
C GLY A 17 11.14 -39.96 -3.41
N ASN A 18 9.98 -39.60 -2.88
CA ASN A 18 9.23 -40.44 -1.93
C ASN A 18 8.89 -41.80 -2.57
N ASN A 19 8.54 -41.79 -3.85
CA ASN A 19 8.59 -42.96 -4.70
C ASN A 19 10.00 -43.13 -5.29
N THR A 20 10.67 -44.22 -4.91
CA THR A 20 12.04 -44.53 -5.33
C THR A 20 12.23 -44.75 -6.83
N ARG A 21 11.13 -44.84 -7.61
CA ARG A 21 11.15 -44.88 -9.08
C ARG A 21 11.28 -43.49 -9.71
N ILE A 22 11.07 -42.43 -8.94
CA ILE A 22 11.23 -41.05 -9.39
C ILE A 22 12.57 -40.54 -8.88
N THR A 23 13.32 -39.86 -9.74
CA THR A 23 14.48 -39.08 -9.34
C THR A 23 14.12 -37.61 -9.42
N ALA A 24 14.38 -36.88 -8.33
CA ALA A 24 14.28 -35.44 -8.26
C ALA A 24 15.67 -34.81 -8.29
N PHE A 25 15.84 -33.82 -9.16
CA PHE A 25 16.99 -32.93 -9.21
C PHE A 25 16.48 -31.54 -8.86
N LYS A 26 16.90 -30.97 -7.74
CA LYS A 26 16.41 -29.68 -7.26
C LYS A 26 17.57 -28.69 -7.20
N GLY A 27 17.32 -27.45 -7.65
CA GLY A 27 18.32 -26.39 -7.64
C GLY A 27 19.41 -26.54 -8.71
N ILE A 28 19.08 -26.91 -9.95
CA ILE A 28 20.06 -26.91 -11.04
C ILE A 28 20.19 -25.48 -11.58
N PRO A 29 21.39 -24.86 -11.60
CA PRO A 29 21.56 -23.53 -12.17
C PRO A 29 21.41 -23.60 -13.70
N PHE A 30 20.54 -22.74 -14.26
CA PHE A 30 20.36 -22.66 -15.72
C PHE A 30 20.91 -21.36 -16.33
N ALA A 31 21.22 -20.38 -15.49
CA ALA A 31 21.86 -19.11 -15.86
C ALA A 31 22.87 -18.70 -14.77
N ALA A 32 23.69 -17.69 -15.07
CA ALA A 32 24.53 -17.06 -14.07
C ALA A 32 23.69 -16.22 -13.09
N PRO A 33 24.15 -16.02 -11.85
CA PRO A 33 23.47 -15.16 -10.88
C PRO A 33 23.22 -13.76 -11.45
N PRO A 34 21.98 -13.24 -11.37
CA PRO A 34 21.61 -11.91 -11.87
C PRO A 34 21.94 -10.80 -10.86
N THR A 35 23.07 -10.91 -10.16
CA THR A 35 23.52 -9.98 -9.12
C THR A 35 24.51 -8.95 -9.65
N GLY A 36 24.68 -7.84 -8.91
CA GLY A 36 25.65 -6.78 -9.23
C GLY A 36 25.51 -6.27 -10.66
N GLU A 37 26.57 -6.41 -11.47
CA GLU A 37 26.57 -5.98 -12.88
C GLU A 37 25.56 -6.72 -13.76
N ASN A 38 25.09 -7.91 -13.36
CA ASN A 38 24.06 -8.67 -14.06
C ASN A 38 22.63 -8.29 -13.63
N ARG A 39 22.47 -7.47 -12.57
CA ARG A 39 21.15 -6.99 -12.15
C ARG A 39 20.56 -6.12 -13.25
N TRP A 40 19.28 -6.35 -13.58
CA TRP A 40 18.59 -5.75 -14.73
C TRP A 40 19.32 -5.93 -16.05
N LYS A 41 19.83 -7.14 -16.30
CA LYS A 41 20.25 -7.60 -17.63
C LYS A 41 19.54 -8.90 -17.98
N ALA A 42 19.50 -9.21 -19.27
CA ALA A 42 19.16 -10.55 -19.73
C ALA A 42 20.04 -11.60 -19.02
N PRO A 43 19.49 -12.76 -18.66
CA PRO A 43 20.25 -13.82 -17.98
C PRO A 43 21.47 -14.24 -18.80
N GLN A 44 22.62 -14.28 -18.13
CA GLN A 44 23.90 -14.65 -18.74
C GLN A 44 24.14 -16.16 -18.66
N PRO A 45 24.97 -16.76 -19.54
CA PRO A 45 25.28 -18.18 -19.48
C PRO A 45 25.85 -18.61 -18.11
N CYS A 46 25.35 -19.73 -17.59
CA CYS A 46 25.90 -20.34 -16.38
C CYS A 46 27.35 -20.81 -16.63
N LYS A 47 28.19 -20.76 -15.60
CA LYS A 47 29.55 -21.30 -15.67
C LYS A 47 29.53 -22.82 -15.59
N ASP A 48 30.43 -23.46 -16.32
CA ASP A 48 30.69 -24.88 -16.17
C ASP A 48 31.27 -25.18 -14.78
N TRP A 49 30.94 -26.36 -14.24
CA TRP A 49 31.49 -26.84 -12.97
C TRP A 49 32.31 -28.11 -13.15
N GLU A 50 33.38 -28.23 -12.37
CA GLU A 50 34.17 -29.45 -12.29
C GLU A 50 33.54 -30.45 -11.31
N GLY A 51 33.65 -31.74 -11.61
CA GLY A 51 33.08 -32.79 -10.76
C GLY A 51 31.57 -32.96 -10.92
N ILE A 52 30.86 -33.21 -9.82
CA ILE A 52 29.43 -33.52 -9.79
C ILE A 52 28.73 -32.47 -8.92
N TYR A 53 27.71 -31.81 -9.47
CA TYR A 53 26.83 -30.89 -8.75
C TYR A 53 25.69 -31.68 -8.08
N ASP A 54 25.52 -31.50 -6.77
CA ASP A 54 24.51 -32.20 -5.97
C ASP A 54 23.19 -31.43 -5.92
N ALA A 55 22.25 -31.79 -6.79
CA ALA A 55 20.94 -31.15 -6.93
C ALA A 55 19.90 -31.75 -5.96
N TYR A 56 20.14 -31.60 -4.65
CA TYR A 56 19.39 -32.30 -3.60
C TYR A 56 18.30 -31.45 -2.92
N LYS A 57 18.44 -30.14 -2.97
CA LYS A 57 17.57 -29.17 -2.28
C LYS A 57 17.12 -28.11 -3.27
N PHE A 58 15.99 -27.48 -2.99
CA PHE A 58 15.62 -26.29 -3.73
C PHE A 58 16.67 -25.20 -3.46
N ALA A 59 17.00 -24.44 -4.50
CA ALA A 59 17.86 -23.27 -4.40
C ALA A 59 17.04 -22.06 -3.88
N PRO A 60 17.69 -20.94 -3.54
CA PRO A 60 16.99 -19.74 -3.10
C PRO A 60 15.90 -19.29 -4.08
N ILE A 61 14.78 -18.80 -3.55
CA ILE A 61 13.70 -18.20 -4.33
C ILE A 61 14.04 -16.75 -4.67
N SER A 62 13.37 -16.19 -5.68
CA SER A 62 13.59 -14.78 -6.06
C SER A 62 13.20 -13.87 -4.91
N VAL A 63 13.95 -12.76 -4.76
CA VAL A 63 13.63 -11.68 -3.83
C VAL A 63 12.18 -11.23 -3.97
N GLN A 64 11.45 -11.35 -2.85
CA GLN A 64 10.03 -11.03 -2.68
C GLN A 64 9.73 -10.87 -1.19
N ASP A 65 8.47 -10.54 -0.84
CA ASP A 65 8.02 -10.55 0.56
C ASP A 65 8.12 -11.96 1.15
N GLN A 66 8.46 -12.11 2.43
CA GLN A 66 8.62 -13.43 3.04
C GLN A 66 7.34 -14.25 2.87
N PRO A 67 7.39 -15.39 2.15
CA PRO A 67 6.20 -16.17 1.89
C PRO A 67 5.61 -16.78 3.18
N GLY A 68 4.29 -16.91 3.24
CA GLY A 68 3.58 -17.51 4.37
C GLY A 68 3.36 -16.61 5.60
N ILE A 69 3.70 -15.31 5.51
CA ILE A 69 3.38 -14.31 6.54
C ILE A 69 2.08 -13.60 6.15
N GLY A 70 1.07 -13.63 7.02
CA GLY A 70 -0.24 -12.99 6.81
C GLY A 70 -1.41 -13.88 7.18
N THR A 71 -2.63 -13.39 7.00
CA THR A 71 -3.89 -14.10 7.30
C THR A 71 -4.77 -14.35 6.08
N ASP A 72 -4.41 -13.84 4.90
CA ASP A 72 -5.16 -14.11 3.68
C ASP A 72 -5.01 -15.57 3.23
N ILE A 73 -5.91 -15.99 2.33
CA ILE A 73 -6.00 -17.38 1.87
C ILE A 73 -4.69 -17.87 1.25
N TYR A 74 -3.98 -17.02 0.51
CA TYR A 74 -2.77 -17.40 -0.21
C TYR A 74 -1.55 -17.54 0.72
N CYS A 75 -1.49 -16.74 1.80
CA CYS A 75 -0.46 -16.92 2.84
C CYS A 75 -0.51 -18.32 3.46
N LYS A 76 -1.72 -18.85 3.71
CA LYS A 76 -1.87 -20.17 4.34
C LYS A 76 -1.87 -21.33 3.35
N GLU A 77 -2.36 -21.14 2.13
CA GLU A 77 -2.62 -22.24 1.20
C GLU A 77 -1.34 -22.93 0.74
N TRP A 78 -0.31 -22.17 0.33
CA TRP A 78 0.81 -22.69 -0.46
C TRP A 78 2.11 -22.95 0.33
N HIS A 79 2.16 -22.51 1.59
CA HIS A 79 3.42 -22.31 2.34
C HIS A 79 3.60 -23.32 3.49
N VAL A 80 4.73 -24.05 3.50
CA VAL A 80 5.12 -24.96 4.62
C VAL A 80 6.38 -24.50 5.33
N ASP A 81 7.34 -23.99 4.57
CA ASP A 81 8.66 -23.64 5.08
C ASP A 81 8.72 -22.14 5.35
N LYS A 82 8.72 -21.79 6.64
CA LYS A 82 8.81 -20.39 7.08
C LYS A 82 10.21 -19.82 6.90
N ASP A 83 11.21 -20.69 6.71
CA ASP A 83 12.62 -20.34 6.61
C ASP A 83 13.16 -20.52 5.18
N ILE A 84 12.28 -20.46 4.16
CA ILE A 84 12.69 -20.59 2.76
C ILE A 84 13.69 -19.47 2.39
N GLU A 85 14.82 -19.87 1.82
CA GLU A 85 15.92 -18.96 1.49
C GLU A 85 15.55 -18.06 0.30
N ILE A 86 15.81 -16.76 0.44
CA ILE A 86 15.50 -15.71 -0.56
C ILE A 86 16.81 -15.05 -0.97
N ASP A 87 17.10 -15.03 -2.27
CA ASP A 87 18.32 -14.41 -2.81
C ASP A 87 18.08 -13.89 -4.24
N GLU A 88 18.94 -13.01 -4.72
CA GLU A 88 19.00 -12.64 -6.14
C GLU A 88 19.61 -13.76 -6.99
N ASP A 89 20.55 -14.53 -6.45
CA ASP A 89 21.02 -15.78 -7.06
C ASP A 89 19.92 -16.84 -6.97
N CYS A 90 18.93 -16.71 -7.85
CA CYS A 90 17.70 -17.49 -7.83
C CYS A 90 17.41 -18.18 -9.18
N LEU A 91 18.29 -18.08 -10.19
CA LEU A 91 18.05 -18.63 -11.53
C LEU A 91 18.36 -20.14 -11.63
N TYR A 92 17.54 -20.90 -10.93
CA TYR A 92 17.59 -22.35 -10.82
C TYR A 92 16.29 -23.01 -11.28
N LEU A 93 16.39 -24.28 -11.67
CA LEU A 93 15.24 -25.11 -12.03
C LEU A 93 15.30 -26.47 -11.34
N ASN A 94 14.16 -27.15 -11.34
CA ASN A 94 14.01 -28.48 -10.75
C ASN A 94 13.48 -29.46 -11.79
N VAL A 95 13.90 -30.73 -11.74
CA VAL A 95 13.50 -31.78 -12.68
C VAL A 95 13.06 -33.03 -11.92
N TRP A 96 11.86 -33.54 -12.22
CA TRP A 96 11.38 -34.85 -11.77
C TRP A 96 11.23 -35.78 -12.97
N THR A 97 11.87 -36.95 -12.89
CA THR A 97 11.85 -37.93 -13.98
C THR A 97 11.72 -39.35 -13.45
N ASN A 98 10.93 -40.17 -14.15
CA ASN A 98 10.88 -41.61 -13.95
C ASN A 98 11.63 -42.40 -15.04
N ALA A 99 12.36 -41.70 -15.93
CA ALA A 99 13.10 -42.31 -17.02
C ALA A 99 14.23 -43.20 -16.48
N LYS A 100 14.35 -44.38 -17.07
CA LYS A 100 15.41 -45.37 -16.80
C LYS A 100 16.65 -45.10 -17.65
N SER A 101 16.48 -44.52 -18.84
CA SER A 101 17.56 -44.20 -19.77
C SER A 101 17.33 -42.86 -20.48
N GLU A 102 18.37 -42.35 -21.14
CA GLU A 102 18.29 -41.16 -22.00
C GLU A 102 17.42 -41.41 -23.25
N ASP A 103 17.27 -42.68 -23.66
CA ASP A 103 16.50 -43.09 -24.84
C ASP A 103 14.98 -43.18 -24.60
N ASP A 104 14.52 -43.00 -23.35
CA ASP A 104 13.10 -43.15 -22.99
C ASP A 104 12.20 -42.08 -23.65
N LYS A 105 12.76 -40.90 -23.98
CA LYS A 105 12.11 -39.78 -24.68
C LYS A 105 10.71 -39.43 -24.14
N LEU A 106 10.65 -39.17 -22.83
CA LEU A 106 9.40 -38.83 -22.16
C LEU A 106 8.95 -37.40 -22.49
N PRO A 107 7.63 -37.14 -22.65
CA PRO A 107 7.12 -35.79 -22.83
C PRO A 107 7.45 -34.89 -21.64
N VAL A 108 7.69 -33.61 -21.91
CA VAL A 108 8.23 -32.66 -20.92
C VAL A 108 7.22 -31.56 -20.65
N LEU A 109 6.90 -31.35 -19.37
CA LEU A 109 6.20 -30.17 -18.86
C LEU A 109 7.24 -29.16 -18.35
N VAL A 110 7.18 -27.92 -18.85
CA VAL A 110 7.91 -26.78 -18.31
C VAL A 110 6.90 -25.85 -17.65
N TRP A 111 7.02 -25.70 -16.34
CA TRP A 111 6.10 -24.97 -15.48
C TRP A 111 6.64 -23.61 -15.08
N PHE A 112 5.81 -22.57 -15.27
CA PHE A 112 5.99 -21.22 -14.77
C PHE A 112 4.93 -20.93 -13.71
N PHE A 113 5.36 -20.56 -12.50
CA PHE A 113 4.46 -20.30 -11.37
C PHE A 113 3.75 -18.94 -11.47
N GLY A 114 2.72 -18.74 -10.64
CA GLY A 114 1.86 -17.54 -10.60
C GLY A 114 2.36 -16.44 -9.65
N GLY A 115 1.46 -15.66 -9.06
CA GLY A 115 1.80 -14.65 -8.04
C GLY A 115 1.94 -13.20 -8.53
N GLY A 116 1.19 -12.82 -9.59
CA GLY A 116 1.11 -11.42 -10.05
C GLY A 116 2.41 -10.83 -10.61
N PHE A 117 3.41 -11.68 -10.92
CA PHE A 117 4.80 -11.29 -11.20
C PHE A 117 5.53 -10.64 -10.01
N GLN A 118 4.91 -10.61 -8.82
CA GLN A 118 5.46 -10.00 -7.60
C GLN A 118 5.93 -11.04 -6.60
N TRP A 119 5.23 -12.18 -6.57
CA TRP A 119 5.42 -13.27 -5.65
C TRP A 119 5.44 -14.61 -6.39
N GLY A 120 5.70 -15.67 -5.63
CA GLY A 120 5.64 -17.06 -6.08
C GLY A 120 7.02 -17.70 -6.23
N TYR A 121 7.07 -19.03 -6.22
CA TYR A 121 8.32 -19.77 -6.33
C TYR A 121 8.13 -21.26 -6.68
N THR A 122 9.20 -21.90 -7.20
CA THR A 122 9.15 -23.30 -7.68
C THR A 122 9.01 -24.38 -6.60
N ALA A 123 9.08 -24.02 -5.33
CA ALA A 123 9.03 -24.93 -4.19
C ALA A 123 7.68 -24.90 -3.44
N GLU A 124 6.67 -24.20 -3.97
CA GLU A 124 5.29 -24.30 -3.50
C GLU A 124 4.81 -25.77 -3.54
N MET A 125 3.98 -26.15 -2.56
CA MET A 125 3.73 -27.55 -2.20
C MET A 125 3.10 -28.36 -3.32
N GLU A 126 2.18 -27.73 -4.02
CA GLU A 126 1.40 -28.23 -5.12
C GLU A 126 2.25 -28.43 -6.37
N PHE A 127 3.37 -27.70 -6.56
CA PHE A 127 4.25 -27.87 -7.71
C PHE A 127 5.21 -29.05 -7.64
N ASN A 128 5.13 -29.86 -6.59
CA ASN A 128 5.94 -31.07 -6.52
C ASN A 128 5.59 -32.04 -7.66
N GLY A 129 6.49 -32.13 -8.65
CA GLY A 129 6.26 -32.89 -9.88
C GLY A 129 6.27 -34.42 -9.74
N GLU A 130 6.43 -34.98 -8.54
CA GLU A 130 6.58 -36.42 -8.37
C GLU A 130 5.33 -37.21 -8.82
N ASN A 131 4.12 -36.72 -8.50
CA ASN A 131 2.89 -37.41 -8.84
C ASN A 131 2.59 -37.39 -10.35
N LEU A 132 2.93 -36.30 -11.03
CA LEU A 132 2.86 -36.24 -12.49
C LEU A 132 3.95 -37.08 -13.15
N ALA A 133 5.19 -37.07 -12.63
CA ALA A 133 6.27 -37.90 -13.17
C ALA A 133 5.96 -39.40 -13.08
N LYS A 134 5.22 -39.84 -12.05
CA LYS A 134 4.70 -41.23 -11.95
C LYS A 134 3.83 -41.62 -13.13
N LYS A 135 3.13 -40.67 -13.74
CA LYS A 135 2.26 -40.86 -14.91
C LYS A 135 3.02 -40.85 -16.24
N GLY A 136 4.36 -40.78 -16.21
CA GLY A 136 5.21 -40.99 -17.38
C GLY A 136 5.49 -39.72 -18.19
N ILE A 137 5.70 -38.60 -17.51
CA ILE A 137 6.21 -37.36 -18.08
C ILE A 137 7.41 -36.87 -17.25
N ILE A 138 8.17 -35.92 -17.80
CA ILE A 138 9.15 -35.16 -17.03
C ILE A 138 8.52 -33.82 -16.64
N VAL A 139 8.67 -33.43 -15.38
CA VAL A 139 8.25 -32.13 -14.89
C VAL A 139 9.48 -31.28 -14.64
N VAL A 140 9.48 -30.07 -15.20
CA VAL A 140 10.48 -29.03 -14.96
C VAL A 140 9.78 -27.80 -14.41
N THR A 141 10.22 -27.29 -13.27
CA THR A 141 9.76 -26.00 -12.72
C THR A 141 10.89 -24.98 -12.84
N VAL A 142 10.64 -23.82 -13.44
CA VAL A 142 11.67 -22.80 -13.72
C VAL A 142 11.47 -21.58 -12.83
N ASN A 143 12.52 -21.20 -12.09
CA ASN A 143 12.49 -19.97 -11.30
C ASN A 143 12.87 -18.74 -12.13
N TYR A 144 12.29 -17.58 -11.82
CA TYR A 144 12.53 -16.33 -12.54
C TYR A 144 12.45 -15.11 -11.60
N ARG A 145 13.10 -14.00 -11.98
CA ARG A 145 13.08 -12.76 -11.19
C ARG A 145 11.69 -12.11 -11.16
N LEU A 146 11.35 -11.50 -10.03
CA LEU A 146 10.04 -10.90 -9.74
C LEU A 146 10.13 -9.38 -9.49
N GLY A 147 8.97 -8.72 -9.52
CA GLY A 147 8.78 -7.31 -9.18
C GLY A 147 9.78 -6.37 -9.85
N ALA A 148 10.28 -5.40 -9.09
CA ALA A 148 11.28 -4.45 -9.59
C ALA A 148 12.57 -5.11 -10.10
N LEU A 149 12.95 -6.30 -9.64
CA LEU A 149 14.17 -6.97 -10.12
C LEU A 149 13.95 -7.71 -11.44
N GLY A 150 12.71 -8.15 -11.71
CA GLY A 150 12.32 -8.88 -12.91
C GLY A 150 11.74 -7.99 -14.03
N PHE A 151 11.13 -6.86 -13.69
CA PHE A 151 10.26 -6.13 -14.62
C PHE A 151 10.43 -4.61 -14.59
N LEU A 152 11.50 -4.09 -13.99
CA LEU A 152 11.84 -2.67 -14.10
C LEU A 152 12.10 -2.28 -15.56
N ALA A 153 11.55 -1.14 -15.96
CA ALA A 153 11.88 -0.43 -17.19
C ALA A 153 12.43 0.94 -16.82
N HIS A 154 13.57 1.35 -17.40
CA HIS A 154 14.16 2.66 -17.15
C HIS A 154 14.86 3.16 -18.42
N PRO A 155 14.86 4.48 -18.74
CA PRO A 155 15.50 4.99 -19.96
C PRO A 155 16.96 4.57 -20.13
N ASP A 156 17.72 4.53 -19.03
CA ASP A 156 19.11 4.11 -19.07
C ASP A 156 19.27 2.62 -19.43
N LEU A 157 18.29 1.75 -19.12
CA LEU A 157 18.33 0.32 -19.48
C LEU A 157 18.10 0.15 -20.98
N PHE A 158 17.16 0.92 -21.54
CA PHE A 158 16.93 1.01 -22.98
C PHE A 158 18.16 1.54 -23.73
N LYS A 159 18.94 2.41 -23.10
CA LYS A 159 20.19 2.91 -23.66
C LYS A 159 21.35 1.93 -23.54
N GLU A 160 21.48 1.24 -22.40
CA GLU A 160 22.57 0.29 -22.12
C GLU A 160 22.43 -0.99 -22.95
N SER A 161 21.22 -1.54 -23.06
CA SER A 161 20.96 -2.85 -23.65
C SER A 161 19.70 -2.84 -24.53
N PRO A 162 19.72 -2.15 -25.69
CA PRO A 162 18.54 -1.99 -26.55
C PRO A 162 17.96 -3.32 -27.07
N GLU A 163 18.75 -4.40 -27.10
CA GLU A 163 18.32 -5.75 -27.53
C GLU A 163 17.66 -6.58 -26.41
N ALA A 164 17.69 -6.10 -25.16
CA ALA A 164 17.01 -6.73 -24.02
C ALA A 164 16.87 -5.73 -22.85
N PRO A 165 16.09 -4.65 -23.02
CA PRO A 165 16.10 -3.51 -22.08
C PRO A 165 15.17 -3.68 -20.88
N ALA A 166 14.24 -4.64 -20.93
CA ALA A 166 13.21 -4.87 -19.92
C ALA A 166 12.80 -6.36 -19.91
N ASN A 167 11.69 -6.68 -19.23
CA ASN A 167 11.08 -8.02 -19.22
C ASN A 167 12.03 -9.13 -18.75
N PHE A 168 12.96 -8.81 -17.84
CA PHE A 168 14.00 -9.73 -17.38
C PHE A 168 13.46 -11.04 -16.83
N GLY A 169 12.34 -11.03 -16.10
CA GLY A 169 11.66 -12.24 -15.63
C GLY A 169 11.17 -13.16 -16.76
N LEU A 170 10.66 -12.59 -17.87
CA LEU A 170 10.29 -13.38 -19.07
C LEU A 170 11.54 -13.90 -19.80
N LEU A 171 12.63 -13.13 -19.81
CA LEU A 171 13.90 -13.58 -20.38
C LEU A 171 14.55 -14.70 -19.55
N ASP A 172 14.36 -14.71 -18.23
CA ASP A 172 14.75 -15.82 -17.34
C ASP A 172 13.98 -17.09 -17.68
N GLN A 173 12.66 -16.99 -17.85
CA GLN A 173 11.82 -18.10 -18.29
C GLN A 173 12.25 -18.63 -19.66
N LEU A 174 12.55 -17.74 -20.61
CA LEU A 174 13.10 -18.11 -21.92
C LEU A 174 14.45 -18.83 -21.79
N ALA A 175 15.34 -18.35 -20.91
CA ALA A 175 16.64 -18.98 -20.69
C ALA A 175 16.48 -20.39 -20.08
N GLY A 176 15.58 -20.56 -19.11
CA GLY A 176 15.22 -21.87 -18.56
C GLY A 176 14.65 -22.80 -19.62
N LEU A 177 13.73 -22.33 -20.46
CA LEU A 177 13.18 -23.12 -21.57
C LEU A 177 14.25 -23.53 -22.59
N LYS A 178 15.16 -22.61 -22.94
CA LYS A 178 16.32 -22.91 -23.81
C LYS A 178 17.25 -23.93 -23.16
N TRP A 179 17.47 -23.86 -21.86
CA TRP A 179 18.25 -24.86 -21.12
C TRP A 179 17.57 -26.23 -21.19
N VAL A 180 16.25 -26.30 -20.98
CA VAL A 180 15.49 -27.56 -21.09
C VAL A 180 15.67 -28.16 -22.48
N ARG A 181 15.49 -27.36 -23.54
CA ARG A 181 15.69 -27.82 -24.92
C ARG A 181 17.07 -28.44 -25.16
N ARG A 182 18.12 -27.89 -24.57
CA ARG A 182 19.50 -28.39 -24.75
C ARG A 182 19.82 -29.60 -23.88
N ASN A 183 19.20 -29.73 -22.70
CA ASN A 183 19.65 -30.67 -21.67
C ASN A 183 18.67 -31.79 -21.34
N ILE A 184 17.37 -31.66 -21.65
CA ILE A 184 16.35 -32.57 -21.11
C ILE A 184 16.47 -34.01 -21.61
N ALA A 185 17.09 -34.22 -22.79
CA ALA A 185 17.41 -35.54 -23.31
C ALA A 185 18.28 -36.36 -22.33
N ALA A 186 19.22 -35.71 -21.64
CA ALA A 186 20.06 -36.37 -20.64
C ALA A 186 19.27 -36.85 -19.40
N PHE A 187 18.09 -36.26 -19.15
CA PHE A 187 17.16 -36.70 -18.11
C PHE A 187 16.15 -37.75 -18.61
N GLY A 188 16.25 -38.16 -19.88
CA GLY A 188 15.33 -39.07 -20.57
C GLY A 188 14.10 -38.39 -21.17
N GLY A 189 14.13 -37.06 -21.32
CA GLY A 189 13.04 -36.29 -21.90
C GLY A 189 13.16 -36.11 -23.41
N ASP A 190 12.04 -35.82 -24.05
CA ASP A 190 11.99 -35.51 -25.47
C ASP A 190 12.04 -33.99 -25.70
N PRO A 191 13.15 -33.43 -26.22
CA PRO A 191 13.23 -32.00 -26.52
C PRO A 191 12.27 -31.56 -27.64
N ASP A 192 11.73 -32.50 -28.42
CA ASP A 192 10.74 -32.23 -29.48
C ASP A 192 9.29 -32.40 -29.00
N ASN A 193 9.08 -32.70 -27.71
CA ASN A 193 7.77 -32.83 -27.10
C ASN A 193 7.67 -32.07 -25.78
N ILE A 194 7.78 -30.74 -25.87
CA ILE A 194 7.69 -29.83 -24.73
C ILE A 194 6.31 -29.16 -24.68
N THR A 195 5.72 -29.15 -23.49
CA THR A 195 4.54 -28.35 -23.15
C THR A 195 4.96 -27.26 -22.16
N ILE A 196 4.74 -26.00 -22.49
CA ILE A 196 4.85 -24.91 -21.51
C ILE A 196 3.51 -24.73 -20.81
N ALA A 197 3.54 -24.50 -19.51
CA ALA A 197 2.33 -24.34 -18.71
C ALA A 197 2.54 -23.35 -17.57
N GLY A 198 1.47 -22.68 -17.16
CA GLY A 198 1.49 -21.84 -15.98
C GLY A 198 0.09 -21.43 -15.54
N GLN A 199 0.01 -20.89 -14.33
CA GLN A 199 -1.23 -20.42 -13.72
C GLN A 199 -1.14 -18.94 -13.35
N SER A 200 -2.25 -18.19 -13.47
CA SER A 200 -2.29 -16.74 -13.16
C SER A 200 -1.22 -15.98 -13.96
N ALA A 201 -0.35 -15.21 -13.30
CA ALA A 201 0.81 -14.57 -13.91
C ALA A 201 1.72 -15.55 -14.69
N GLY A 202 1.88 -16.80 -14.24
CA GLY A 202 2.58 -17.85 -14.98
C GLY A 202 1.84 -18.27 -16.25
N GLY A 203 0.51 -18.22 -16.25
CA GLY A 203 -0.30 -18.38 -17.44
C GLY A 203 -0.18 -17.16 -18.38
N GLY A 204 -0.11 -15.95 -17.83
CA GLY A 204 0.25 -14.73 -18.56
C GLY A 204 1.64 -14.80 -19.18
N SER A 205 2.60 -15.43 -18.49
CA SER A 205 3.92 -15.78 -19.03
C SER A 205 3.82 -16.72 -20.23
N VAL A 206 2.99 -17.75 -20.17
CA VAL A 206 2.74 -18.64 -21.31
C VAL A 206 2.12 -17.84 -22.48
N LEU A 207 1.18 -16.94 -22.23
CA LEU A 207 0.62 -16.07 -23.26
C LEU A 207 1.69 -15.19 -23.92
N ASN A 208 2.59 -14.59 -23.13
CA ASN A 208 3.76 -13.86 -23.65
C ASN A 208 4.69 -14.76 -24.47
N HIS A 209 4.96 -15.99 -24.03
CA HIS A 209 5.76 -16.94 -24.82
C HIS A 209 5.06 -17.38 -26.12
N LEU A 210 3.73 -17.40 -26.17
CA LEU A 210 2.96 -17.66 -27.39
C LEU A 210 3.09 -16.54 -28.41
N THR A 211 3.24 -15.29 -27.96
CA THR A 211 3.29 -14.11 -28.85
C THR A 211 4.69 -13.56 -29.07
N SER A 212 5.70 -14.08 -28.37
CA SER A 212 7.10 -13.68 -28.55
C SER A 212 7.80 -14.52 -29.61
N GLU A 213 8.29 -13.88 -30.69
CA GLU A 213 9.04 -14.55 -31.76
C GLU A 213 10.26 -15.34 -31.23
N SER A 214 10.91 -14.85 -30.17
CA SER A 214 12.08 -15.49 -29.56
C SER A 214 11.78 -16.83 -28.89
N SER A 215 10.51 -17.12 -28.61
CA SER A 215 10.04 -18.32 -27.92
C SER A 215 9.40 -19.33 -28.86
N ILE A 216 8.84 -18.88 -29.99
CA ILE A 216 8.13 -19.74 -30.95
C ILE A 216 9.06 -20.84 -31.47
N GLY A 217 8.57 -22.08 -31.44
CA GLY A 217 9.31 -23.27 -31.85
C GLY A 217 10.09 -23.96 -30.71
N LEU A 218 10.19 -23.34 -29.53
CA LEU A 218 10.80 -23.94 -28.33
C LEU A 218 9.84 -24.82 -27.50
N TYR A 219 8.58 -24.92 -27.92
CA TYR A 219 7.58 -25.83 -27.35
C TYR A 219 6.61 -26.28 -28.46
N GLN A 220 5.85 -27.33 -28.17
CA GLN A 220 4.88 -27.92 -29.10
C GLN A 220 3.44 -27.77 -28.62
N LYS A 221 3.22 -27.43 -27.35
CA LYS A 221 1.92 -27.30 -26.69
C LYS A 221 1.97 -26.24 -25.60
N ALA A 222 0.81 -25.67 -25.28
CA ALA A 222 0.69 -24.67 -24.23
C ALA A 222 -0.52 -24.96 -23.32
N ILE A 223 -0.38 -24.65 -22.04
CA ILE A 223 -1.46 -24.70 -21.06
C ILE A 223 -1.50 -23.38 -20.28
N ILE A 224 -2.66 -22.73 -20.23
CA ILE A 224 -2.86 -21.45 -19.54
C ILE A 224 -3.98 -21.63 -18.51
N LEU A 225 -3.64 -21.80 -17.24
CA LEU A 225 -4.64 -21.96 -16.17
C LEU A 225 -4.97 -20.58 -15.59
N SER A 226 -6.19 -20.08 -15.76
CA SER A 226 -6.61 -18.78 -15.23
C SER A 226 -5.66 -17.60 -15.52
N GLY A 227 -4.96 -17.66 -16.67
CA GLY A 227 -3.90 -16.70 -17.02
C GLY A 227 -4.21 -15.76 -18.18
N ILE A 228 -5.36 -15.97 -18.84
CA ILE A 228 -5.90 -15.04 -19.83
C ILE A 228 -6.86 -14.11 -19.08
N ILE A 229 -6.33 -13.01 -18.57
CA ILE A 229 -7.07 -12.09 -17.70
C ILE A 229 -7.41 -10.82 -18.48
N SER A 230 -8.69 -10.58 -18.69
CA SER A 230 -9.23 -9.33 -19.25
C SER A 230 -10.58 -9.05 -18.61
N PHE A 231 -10.81 -7.79 -18.22
CA PHE A 231 -12.03 -7.37 -17.54
C PHE A 231 -12.94 -6.62 -18.50
N PRO A 232 -14.17 -7.09 -18.76
CA PRO A 232 -15.02 -6.48 -19.79
C PRO A 232 -15.61 -5.12 -19.39
N TYR A 233 -15.47 -4.70 -18.13
CA TYR A 233 -15.98 -3.41 -17.64
C TYR A 233 -14.85 -2.46 -17.19
N ILE A 234 -13.58 -2.88 -17.23
CA ILE A 234 -12.44 -2.12 -16.70
C ILE A 234 -11.30 -2.20 -17.72
N THR A 235 -10.84 -1.05 -18.20
CA THR A 235 -9.80 -0.98 -19.23
C THR A 235 -8.40 -0.71 -18.68
N ASP A 236 -8.27 -0.26 -17.43
CA ASP A 236 -6.98 0.04 -16.79
C ASP A 236 -6.79 -0.82 -15.52
N PHE A 237 -6.37 -2.07 -15.73
CA PHE A 237 -6.01 -2.99 -14.64
C PHE A 237 -4.51 -2.91 -14.35
N VAL A 238 -4.10 -3.03 -13.09
CA VAL A 238 -2.70 -2.83 -12.64
C VAL A 238 -1.66 -3.73 -13.33
N MET A 239 -2.09 -4.87 -13.89
CA MET A 239 -1.24 -5.81 -14.64
C MET A 239 -1.37 -5.70 -16.16
N THR A 240 -2.09 -4.68 -16.66
CA THR A 240 -2.19 -4.43 -18.11
C THR A 240 -0.81 -4.04 -18.63
N PRO A 241 -0.30 -4.67 -19.71
CA PRO A 241 1.02 -4.33 -20.26
C PRO A 241 1.09 -2.86 -20.67
N ARG A 242 2.12 -2.16 -20.18
CA ARG A 242 2.33 -0.73 -20.42
C ARG A 242 3.27 -0.48 -21.60
N THR A 243 3.16 0.71 -22.18
CA THR A 243 4.10 1.18 -23.21
C THR A 243 5.48 1.48 -22.62
N ILE A 244 6.50 1.59 -23.47
CA ILE A 244 7.87 1.99 -23.04
C ILE A 244 7.85 3.28 -22.23
N GLU A 245 7.15 4.30 -22.73
CA GLU A 245 7.11 5.63 -22.10
C GLU A 245 6.52 5.56 -20.69
N ASP A 246 5.36 4.92 -20.56
CA ASP A 246 4.66 4.79 -19.29
C ASP A 246 5.46 3.95 -18.28
N ALA A 247 5.96 2.78 -18.71
CA ALA A 247 6.78 1.90 -17.85
C ALA A 247 8.09 2.58 -17.40
N CYS A 248 8.76 3.33 -18.30
CA CYS A 248 9.96 4.09 -17.95
C CYS A 248 9.66 5.24 -16.98
N SER A 249 8.50 5.87 -17.07
CA SER A 249 8.11 6.94 -16.13
C SER A 249 8.04 6.42 -14.69
N TYR A 250 7.47 5.23 -14.49
CA TYR A 250 7.44 4.57 -13.18
C TYR A 250 8.83 4.09 -12.75
N GLY A 251 9.68 3.65 -13.68
CA GLY A 251 11.07 3.32 -13.35
C GLY A 251 11.87 4.52 -12.86
N VAL A 252 11.70 5.69 -13.48
CA VAL A 252 12.35 6.94 -13.03
C VAL A 252 11.87 7.32 -11.64
N LYS A 253 10.55 7.33 -11.41
CA LYS A 253 9.97 7.55 -10.07
C LYS A 253 10.50 6.53 -9.04
N PHE A 254 10.66 5.28 -9.45
CA PHE A 254 11.18 4.24 -8.56
C PHE A 254 12.66 4.49 -8.22
N PHE A 255 13.47 4.94 -9.18
CA PHE A 255 14.86 5.35 -8.92
C PHE A 255 14.94 6.56 -7.97
N GLU A 256 14.03 7.53 -8.12
CA GLU A 256 13.90 8.64 -7.18
C GLU A 256 13.60 8.14 -5.76
N LYS A 257 12.69 7.16 -5.61
CA LYS A 257 12.38 6.54 -4.31
C LYS A 257 13.52 5.70 -3.74
N LEU A 258 14.35 5.10 -4.60
CA LEU A 258 15.58 4.41 -4.21
C LEU A 258 16.71 5.38 -3.81
N GLY A 259 16.57 6.68 -4.07
CA GLY A 259 17.59 7.68 -3.78
C GLY A 259 18.80 7.62 -4.73
N VAL A 260 18.61 7.11 -5.95
CA VAL A 260 19.68 6.92 -6.95
C VAL A 260 19.35 7.65 -8.25
N LYS A 261 20.37 8.05 -9.00
CA LYS A 261 20.23 8.77 -10.27
C LYS A 261 20.60 7.94 -11.48
N THR A 262 21.39 6.88 -11.28
CA THR A 262 21.86 6.04 -12.39
C THR A 262 21.70 4.56 -12.07
N ILE A 263 21.71 3.73 -13.12
CA ILE A 263 21.65 2.27 -12.98
C ILE A 263 22.87 1.75 -12.22
N GLU A 264 24.05 2.32 -12.43
CA GLU A 264 25.27 1.91 -11.75
C GLU A 264 25.21 2.15 -10.24
N GLU A 265 24.49 3.19 -9.80
CA GLU A 265 24.20 3.42 -8.37
C GLU A 265 23.18 2.41 -7.87
N ALA A 266 22.08 2.24 -8.61
CA ALA A 266 20.99 1.33 -8.27
C ALA A 266 21.45 -0.15 -8.17
N ARG A 267 22.39 -0.59 -9.02
CA ARG A 267 22.99 -1.95 -9.00
C ARG A 267 23.85 -2.23 -7.77
N LYS A 268 24.30 -1.20 -7.06
CA LYS A 268 25.10 -1.35 -5.83
C LYS A 268 24.25 -1.48 -4.57
N LEU A 269 22.95 -1.17 -4.65
CA LEU A 269 22.04 -1.29 -3.52
C LEU A 269 21.83 -2.75 -3.13
N ASP A 270 21.51 -2.98 -1.86
CA ASP A 270 21.09 -4.30 -1.40
C ASP A 270 19.72 -4.67 -2.00
N ALA A 271 19.53 -5.94 -2.35
CA ALA A 271 18.29 -6.39 -2.97
C ALA A 271 17.09 -6.35 -2.02
N SER A 272 17.32 -6.59 -0.72
CA SER A 272 16.27 -6.48 0.30
C SER A 272 15.81 -5.04 0.44
N TYR A 273 16.74 -4.07 0.36
CA TYR A 273 16.42 -2.64 0.33
C TYR A 273 15.60 -2.26 -0.92
N ILE A 274 16.00 -2.73 -2.11
CA ILE A 274 15.22 -2.50 -3.33
C ILE A 274 13.80 -3.06 -3.17
N ARG A 275 13.66 -4.27 -2.61
CA ARG A 275 12.35 -4.87 -2.34
C ARG A 275 11.55 -4.09 -1.31
N GLU A 276 12.17 -3.56 -0.26
CA GLU A 276 11.54 -2.70 0.76
C GLU A 276 10.96 -1.44 0.15
N VAL A 277 11.77 -0.72 -0.62
CA VAL A 277 11.33 0.47 -1.33
C VAL A 277 10.25 0.12 -2.34
N TYR A 278 10.38 -1.03 -3.02
CA TYR A 278 9.39 -1.46 -3.99
C TYR A 278 8.04 -1.81 -3.36
N ALA A 279 8.01 -2.49 -2.20
CA ALA A 279 6.76 -2.78 -1.51
C ALA A 279 5.99 -1.50 -1.17
N LYS A 280 6.68 -0.47 -0.65
CA LYS A 280 6.08 0.86 -0.41
C LYS A 280 5.64 1.52 -1.72
N PHE A 281 6.47 1.45 -2.76
CA PHE A 281 6.16 2.02 -4.08
C PHE A 281 4.86 1.46 -4.68
N ARG A 282 4.65 0.14 -4.56
CA ARG A 282 3.42 -0.51 -5.04
C ARG A 282 2.18 0.04 -4.35
N GLU A 283 2.26 0.30 -3.05
CA GLU A 283 1.15 0.85 -2.27
C GLU A 283 0.91 2.32 -2.62
N THR A 284 1.96 3.14 -2.68
CA THR A 284 1.82 4.59 -2.92
C THR A 284 1.42 4.93 -4.35
N GLU A 285 1.98 4.24 -5.33
CA GLU A 285 1.71 4.50 -6.76
C GLU A 285 0.59 3.62 -7.33
N SER A 286 0.05 2.67 -6.54
CA SER A 286 -0.91 1.66 -7.00
C SER A 286 -0.45 0.94 -8.27
N PHE A 287 0.83 0.54 -8.31
CA PHE A 287 1.52 0.11 -9.52
C PHE A 287 2.33 -1.16 -9.31
N PHE A 288 2.25 -2.11 -10.26
CA PHE A 288 3.09 -3.31 -10.29
C PHE A 288 4.08 -3.28 -11.48
N PHE A 289 5.34 -3.64 -11.21
CA PHE A 289 6.30 -3.96 -12.27
C PHE A 289 5.92 -5.33 -12.82
N THR A 290 5.38 -5.33 -14.03
CA THR A 290 4.84 -6.49 -14.75
C THR A 290 5.37 -6.47 -16.20
N PRO A 291 5.16 -7.52 -17.01
CA PRO A 291 5.52 -7.50 -18.42
C PRO A 291 5.04 -6.23 -19.15
N MET A 292 5.89 -5.68 -20.01
CA MET A 292 5.64 -4.45 -20.73
C MET A 292 5.93 -4.59 -22.24
N ILE A 293 5.35 -3.71 -23.07
CA ILE A 293 5.52 -3.70 -24.52
C ILE A 293 6.85 -3.04 -24.91
N ASP A 294 7.93 -3.83 -24.93
CA ASP A 294 9.31 -3.32 -25.07
C ASP A 294 9.77 -3.18 -26.53
N ASN A 295 8.92 -3.60 -27.49
CA ASN A 295 9.21 -3.68 -28.92
C ASN A 295 10.37 -4.61 -29.29
N VAL A 296 10.79 -5.49 -28.36
CA VAL A 296 11.91 -6.41 -28.55
C VAL A 296 11.48 -7.83 -28.22
N TYR A 297 11.14 -8.10 -26.96
CA TYR A 297 10.58 -9.39 -26.55
C TYR A 297 9.08 -9.47 -26.82
N GLN A 298 8.36 -8.36 -26.59
CA GLN A 298 6.94 -8.18 -26.92
C GLN A 298 6.73 -6.94 -27.79
N SER A 299 6.17 -7.15 -28.98
CA SER A 299 5.88 -6.07 -29.93
C SER A 299 4.58 -5.32 -29.64
N ASP A 300 3.67 -5.93 -28.90
CA ASP A 300 2.36 -5.37 -28.58
C ASP A 300 1.75 -6.15 -27.39
N GLU A 301 0.52 -5.81 -27.01
CA GLU A 301 -0.24 -6.49 -25.97
C GLU A 301 -0.49 -7.97 -26.35
N PRO A 302 -0.14 -8.96 -25.49
CA PRO A 302 -0.19 -10.38 -25.86
C PRO A 302 -1.59 -10.90 -26.22
N LEU A 303 -2.67 -10.44 -25.58
CA LEU A 303 -4.01 -10.90 -25.92
C LEU A 303 -4.40 -10.42 -27.33
N LYS A 304 -4.12 -9.15 -27.65
CA LYS A 304 -4.26 -8.60 -29.00
C LYS A 304 -3.45 -9.39 -30.04
N LEU A 305 -2.15 -9.64 -29.81
CA LEU A 305 -1.32 -10.41 -30.74
C LEU A 305 -1.90 -11.81 -31.00
N PHE A 306 -2.42 -12.45 -29.96
CA PHE A 306 -3.10 -13.74 -30.10
C PHE A 306 -4.35 -13.61 -30.98
N MET A 307 -5.23 -12.64 -30.72
CA MET A 307 -6.45 -12.43 -31.50
C MET A 307 -6.17 -12.05 -32.97
N GLU A 308 -5.06 -11.37 -33.24
CA GLU A 308 -4.60 -11.07 -34.60
C GLU A 308 -3.98 -12.28 -35.33
N GLY A 309 -3.86 -13.44 -34.67
CA GLY A 309 -3.20 -14.63 -35.22
C GLY A 309 -1.68 -14.54 -35.23
N LYS A 310 -1.08 -13.56 -34.52
CA LYS A 310 0.37 -13.38 -34.39
C LYS A 310 0.90 -14.12 -33.16
N HIS A 311 0.68 -15.43 -33.12
CA HIS A 311 1.07 -16.28 -32.01
C HIS A 311 1.54 -17.66 -32.50
N ALA A 312 2.09 -18.46 -31.58
CA ALA A 312 2.41 -19.85 -31.85
C ALA A 312 1.13 -20.66 -32.08
N HIS A 313 1.07 -21.33 -33.22
CA HIS A 313 -0.05 -22.20 -33.59
C HIS A 313 0.16 -23.62 -33.04
N VAL A 314 -0.07 -23.80 -31.74
CA VAL A 314 0.08 -25.07 -31.00
C VAL A 314 -1.23 -25.48 -30.32
N PRO A 315 -1.46 -26.78 -30.02
CA PRO A 315 -2.60 -27.19 -29.19
C PRO A 315 -2.57 -26.45 -27.84
N LEU A 316 -3.75 -26.04 -27.39
CA LEU A 316 -3.94 -25.19 -26.20
C LEU A 316 -4.95 -25.82 -25.24
N MET A 317 -4.62 -25.85 -23.95
CA MET A 317 -5.57 -26.09 -22.87
C MET A 317 -5.67 -24.82 -22.03
N SER A 318 -6.89 -24.39 -21.70
CA SER A 318 -7.09 -23.19 -20.88
C SER A 318 -8.41 -23.27 -20.14
N GLY A 319 -8.56 -22.52 -19.06
CA GLY A 319 -9.77 -22.52 -18.26
C GLY A 319 -9.70 -21.61 -17.06
N ASN A 320 -10.73 -21.72 -16.22
CA ASN A 320 -10.92 -20.87 -15.06
C ASN A 320 -11.53 -21.66 -13.90
N THR A 321 -11.30 -21.19 -12.67
CA THR A 321 -12.11 -21.59 -11.52
C THR A 321 -13.43 -20.82 -11.53
N PHE A 322 -14.46 -21.33 -10.84
CA PHE A 322 -15.80 -20.77 -10.99
C PHE A 322 -15.97 -19.40 -10.31
N ASP A 323 -15.37 -19.23 -9.12
CA ASP A 323 -15.58 -18.07 -8.25
C ASP A 323 -14.45 -17.01 -8.35
N GLU A 324 -13.53 -17.13 -9.33
CA GLU A 324 -12.41 -16.19 -9.46
C GLU A 324 -12.76 -14.89 -10.20
N PHE A 325 -12.20 -13.79 -9.68
CA PHE A 325 -12.21 -12.44 -10.27
C PHE A 325 -13.51 -12.07 -11.01
N PRO A 326 -14.67 -12.07 -10.32
CA PRO A 326 -15.91 -11.62 -10.92
C PRO A 326 -15.79 -10.14 -11.31
N SER A 327 -16.22 -9.80 -12.53
CA SER A 327 -16.34 -8.41 -12.99
C SER A 327 -17.79 -7.98 -12.87
N PHE A 328 -18.02 -6.75 -12.44
CA PHE A 328 -19.35 -6.18 -12.26
C PHE A 328 -19.30 -4.66 -12.44
N ILE A 329 -20.44 -4.07 -12.79
CA ILE A 329 -20.60 -2.62 -12.81
C ILE A 329 -21.11 -2.20 -11.44
N PHE A 330 -20.30 -1.44 -10.70
CA PHE A 330 -20.72 -0.88 -9.43
C PHE A 330 -21.63 0.33 -9.67
N ALA A 331 -22.85 0.30 -9.16
CA ALA A 331 -23.80 1.41 -9.24
C ALA A 331 -24.74 1.42 -8.03
N SER A 332 -25.04 2.61 -7.51
CA SER A 332 -25.96 2.81 -6.38
C SER A 332 -27.44 2.74 -6.79
N SER A 333 -27.74 2.89 -8.08
CA SER A 333 -29.09 2.85 -8.63
C SER A 333 -29.12 2.26 -10.04
N LYS A 334 -30.33 1.89 -10.50
CA LYS A 334 -30.53 1.41 -11.87
C LYS A 334 -30.18 2.46 -12.92
N GLU A 335 -30.45 3.74 -12.67
CA GLU A 335 -30.14 4.84 -13.58
C GLU A 335 -28.63 5.05 -13.73
N GLU A 336 -27.89 4.97 -12.62
CA GLU A 336 -26.43 5.03 -12.63
C GLU A 336 -25.82 3.81 -13.35
N PHE A 337 -26.38 2.62 -13.13
CA PHE A 337 -26.00 1.42 -13.87
C PHE A 337 -26.19 1.58 -15.38
N GLU A 338 -27.34 2.07 -15.82
CA GLU A 338 -27.62 2.32 -17.25
C GLU A 338 -26.68 3.38 -17.83
N THR A 339 -26.30 4.40 -17.05
CA THR A 339 -25.32 5.42 -17.45
C THR A 339 -23.93 4.81 -17.63
N LYS A 340 -23.43 4.07 -16.64
CA LYS A 340 -22.12 3.39 -16.72
C LYS A 340 -22.07 2.35 -17.84
N ALA A 341 -23.17 1.61 -18.06
CA ALA A 341 -23.28 0.70 -19.19
C ALA A 341 -23.15 1.44 -20.53
N ARG A 342 -23.70 2.65 -20.64
CA ARG A 342 -23.55 3.51 -21.83
C ARG A 342 -22.14 4.04 -22.02
N GLU A 343 -21.42 4.33 -20.95
CA GLU A 343 -20.01 4.72 -21.00
C GLU A 343 -19.12 3.57 -21.48
N ILE A 344 -19.34 2.36 -20.95
CA ILE A 344 -18.55 1.16 -21.30
C ILE A 344 -18.85 0.69 -22.72
N PHE A 345 -20.12 0.54 -23.08
CA PHE A 345 -20.52 -0.12 -24.33
C PHE A 345 -20.86 0.84 -25.48
N GLY A 346 -20.96 2.14 -25.22
CA GLY A 346 -21.30 3.14 -26.22
C GLY A 346 -22.57 2.79 -26.99
N ALA A 347 -22.45 2.66 -28.32
CA ALA A 347 -23.57 2.34 -29.21
C ALA A 347 -24.22 0.97 -28.94
N LYS A 348 -23.56 0.08 -28.19
CA LYS A 348 -24.04 -1.27 -27.87
C LYS A 348 -24.71 -1.38 -26.51
N ALA A 349 -24.80 -0.27 -25.78
CA ALA A 349 -25.35 -0.27 -24.43
C ALA A 349 -26.82 -0.70 -24.39
N ASP A 350 -27.64 -0.33 -25.38
CA ASP A 350 -29.05 -0.77 -25.42
C ASP A 350 -29.17 -2.28 -25.68
N GLU A 351 -28.25 -2.86 -26.47
CA GLU A 351 -28.15 -4.32 -26.67
C GLU A 351 -27.75 -4.99 -25.35
N PHE A 352 -26.72 -4.48 -24.68
CA PHE A 352 -26.27 -4.98 -23.37
C PHE A 352 -27.40 -4.94 -22.32
N LEU A 353 -28.06 -3.79 -22.19
CA LEU A 353 -29.12 -3.57 -21.20
C LEU A 353 -30.37 -4.42 -21.47
N ALA A 354 -30.58 -4.90 -22.71
CA ALA A 354 -31.68 -5.80 -23.03
C ALA A 354 -31.49 -7.23 -22.48
N PHE A 355 -30.28 -7.64 -22.12
CA PHE A 355 -30.04 -8.96 -21.57
C PHE A 355 -30.54 -9.09 -20.13
N PRO A 356 -31.34 -10.13 -19.80
CA PRO A 356 -31.76 -10.40 -18.42
C PRO A 356 -30.58 -10.53 -17.45
N GLU A 357 -29.45 -11.09 -17.90
CA GLU A 357 -28.22 -11.24 -17.14
C GLU A 357 -27.58 -9.90 -16.76
N ALA A 358 -27.58 -8.91 -17.66
CA ALA A 358 -27.10 -7.56 -17.38
C ALA A 358 -27.94 -6.89 -16.28
N GLN A 359 -29.24 -7.20 -16.21
CA GLN A 359 -30.16 -6.65 -15.22
C GLN A 359 -30.08 -7.34 -13.85
N LYS A 360 -29.37 -8.47 -13.72
CA LYS A 360 -29.15 -9.13 -12.43
C LYS A 360 -28.16 -8.32 -11.60
N HIS A 361 -28.46 -8.18 -10.32
CA HIS A 361 -27.57 -7.51 -9.37
C HIS A 361 -27.64 -8.14 -7.98
N ASN A 362 -26.56 -7.98 -7.22
CA ASN A 362 -26.50 -8.28 -5.79
C ASN A 362 -26.03 -7.02 -5.07
N GLY A 363 -26.94 -6.35 -4.35
CA GLY A 363 -26.66 -5.00 -3.84
C GLY A 363 -26.34 -4.03 -4.98
N ASN A 364 -25.19 -3.35 -4.88
CA ASN A 364 -24.71 -2.36 -5.86
C ASN A 364 -23.88 -2.97 -7.00
N MET A 365 -23.77 -4.30 -7.08
CA MET A 365 -23.00 -4.99 -8.11
C MET A 365 -23.93 -5.50 -9.22
N TYR A 366 -23.93 -4.81 -10.36
CA TYR A 366 -24.74 -5.16 -11.52
C TYR A 366 -23.95 -5.98 -12.55
N ALA A 367 -24.68 -6.77 -13.34
CA ALA A 367 -24.17 -7.49 -14.50
C ALA A 367 -22.91 -8.33 -14.19
N SER A 368 -22.92 -9.06 -13.07
CA SER A 368 -21.76 -9.87 -12.67
C SER A 368 -21.44 -10.94 -13.71
N VAL A 369 -20.18 -11.00 -14.15
CA VAL A 369 -19.65 -11.95 -15.12
C VAL A 369 -18.31 -12.52 -14.67
N ARG A 370 -18.01 -13.72 -15.12
CA ARG A 370 -16.70 -14.37 -14.91
C ARG A 370 -15.71 -13.82 -15.94
N ALA A 371 -14.84 -12.90 -15.50
CA ALA A 371 -13.95 -12.16 -16.40
C ALA A 371 -13.01 -13.09 -17.19
N ILE A 372 -12.37 -14.02 -16.49
CA ILE A 372 -11.44 -14.99 -17.09
C ILE A 372 -12.17 -15.93 -18.06
N GLU A 373 -13.38 -16.40 -17.72
CA GLU A 373 -14.17 -17.20 -18.67
C GLU A 373 -14.39 -16.44 -19.98
N CYS A 374 -14.83 -15.18 -19.89
CA CYS A 374 -15.08 -14.36 -21.08
C CYS A 374 -13.80 -14.20 -21.91
N ALA A 375 -12.67 -13.92 -21.26
CA ALA A 375 -11.39 -13.74 -21.93
C ALA A 375 -10.88 -15.02 -22.59
N VAL A 376 -10.90 -16.16 -21.89
CA VAL A 376 -10.45 -17.46 -22.42
C VAL A 376 -11.31 -17.89 -23.61
N LYS A 377 -12.63 -17.73 -23.51
CA LYS A 377 -13.55 -18.09 -24.59
C LYS A 377 -13.38 -17.20 -25.81
N ALA A 378 -13.19 -15.89 -25.62
CA ALA A 378 -12.82 -14.97 -26.69
C ALA A 378 -11.51 -15.40 -27.37
N THR A 379 -10.48 -15.78 -26.61
CA THR A 379 -9.22 -16.29 -27.16
C THR A 379 -9.43 -17.55 -28.01
N PHE A 380 -10.26 -18.50 -27.56
CA PHE A 380 -10.50 -19.72 -28.31
C PHE A 380 -11.25 -19.50 -29.64
N GLU A 381 -11.95 -18.39 -29.83
CA GLU A 381 -12.53 -18.03 -31.14
C GLU A 381 -11.47 -17.76 -32.21
N HIS A 382 -10.24 -17.41 -31.79
CA HIS A 382 -9.11 -17.09 -32.65
C HIS A 382 -8.05 -18.20 -32.70
N ASN A 383 -8.24 -19.29 -31.95
CA ASN A 383 -7.33 -20.41 -31.94
C ASN A 383 -7.61 -21.36 -33.14
N ASP A 384 -6.59 -21.61 -33.96
CA ASP A 384 -6.67 -22.45 -35.16
C ASP A 384 -6.24 -23.91 -34.93
N LYS A 385 -5.77 -24.23 -33.72
CA LYS A 385 -5.41 -25.58 -33.28
C LYS A 385 -6.46 -26.15 -32.32
N PRO A 386 -6.42 -27.47 -32.03
CA PRO A 386 -7.28 -28.03 -30.99
C PRO A 386 -7.11 -27.28 -29.66
N GLY A 387 -8.20 -26.64 -29.21
CA GLY A 387 -8.29 -25.93 -27.94
C GLY A 387 -9.19 -26.67 -26.97
N TYR A 388 -8.81 -26.79 -25.70
CA TYR A 388 -9.59 -27.50 -24.69
C TYR A 388 -9.90 -26.57 -23.52
N TYR A 389 -11.16 -26.12 -23.45
CA TYR A 389 -11.66 -25.27 -22.37
C TYR A 389 -12.18 -26.09 -21.18
N TYR A 390 -11.80 -25.71 -19.95
CA TYR A 390 -12.39 -26.25 -18.72
C TYR A 390 -12.97 -25.17 -17.80
N SER A 391 -13.94 -25.56 -16.98
CA SER A 391 -14.37 -24.82 -15.80
C SER A 391 -14.23 -25.70 -14.55
N PHE A 392 -13.63 -25.16 -13.50
CA PHE A 392 -13.40 -25.85 -12.23
C PHE A 392 -14.41 -25.39 -11.17
N GLU A 393 -15.33 -26.29 -10.82
CA GLU A 393 -16.49 -26.07 -9.96
C GLU A 393 -16.68 -27.10 -8.81
N PRO A 394 -15.68 -27.88 -8.32
CA PRO A 394 -15.90 -28.74 -7.14
C PRO A 394 -16.10 -27.95 -5.85
N ASP A 395 -16.71 -28.57 -4.83
CA ASP A 395 -16.80 -27.97 -3.50
C ASP A 395 -15.46 -28.07 -2.75
N ILE A 396 -14.86 -26.92 -2.40
CA ILE A 396 -13.60 -26.86 -1.65
C ILE A 396 -13.89 -26.77 -0.14
N PRO A 397 -13.41 -27.71 0.67
CA PRO A 397 -13.70 -27.73 2.09
C PRO A 397 -12.82 -26.74 2.88
N GLY A 398 -13.40 -26.12 3.90
CA GLY A 398 -12.72 -25.21 4.83
C GLY A 398 -13.73 -24.38 5.62
N GLU A 399 -13.36 -23.98 6.85
CA GLU A 399 -14.20 -23.11 7.70
C GLU A 399 -14.35 -21.70 7.11
N ASP A 400 -13.42 -21.32 6.23
CA ASP A 400 -13.36 -20.08 5.48
C ASP A 400 -14.37 -19.99 4.33
N ASN A 401 -15.09 -21.07 4.01
CA ASN A 401 -16.00 -21.17 2.85
C ASN A 401 -15.38 -20.59 1.57
N PRO A 402 -14.23 -21.12 1.13
CA PRO A 402 -13.35 -20.44 0.18
C PRO A 402 -13.90 -20.38 -1.25
N GLY A 403 -15.02 -21.05 -1.53
CA GLY A 403 -15.48 -21.31 -2.90
C GLY A 403 -14.40 -21.99 -3.74
N THR A 404 -14.49 -21.84 -5.05
CA THR A 404 -13.44 -22.19 -6.00
C THR A 404 -12.57 -20.97 -6.30
N PHE A 405 -11.89 -20.48 -5.27
CA PHE A 405 -11.00 -19.32 -5.38
C PHE A 405 -9.91 -19.53 -6.45
N HIS A 406 -9.39 -18.42 -6.96
CA HIS A 406 -8.32 -18.41 -7.96
C HIS A 406 -7.16 -19.31 -7.54
N SER A 407 -6.62 -20.12 -8.45
CA SER A 407 -5.49 -21.06 -8.28
C SER A 407 -5.72 -22.35 -7.47
N VAL A 408 -6.90 -22.58 -6.88
CA VAL A 408 -7.16 -23.81 -6.10
C VAL A 408 -7.09 -25.10 -6.93
N ASP A 409 -7.32 -25.00 -8.24
CA ASP A 409 -7.25 -26.10 -9.20
C ASP A 409 -5.83 -26.68 -9.37
N LEU A 410 -4.79 -25.94 -8.95
CA LEU A 410 -3.40 -26.40 -8.94
C LEU A 410 -3.21 -27.67 -8.10
N TRP A 411 -3.85 -27.75 -6.94
CA TRP A 411 -3.82 -28.96 -6.09
C TRP A 411 -4.28 -30.22 -6.83
N PHE A 412 -5.22 -30.05 -7.76
CA PHE A 412 -5.86 -31.11 -8.52
C PHE A 412 -5.06 -31.44 -9.79
N PHE A 413 -4.60 -30.43 -10.52
CA PHE A 413 -3.78 -30.64 -11.72
C PHE A 413 -2.45 -31.33 -11.42
N PHE A 414 -1.80 -30.98 -10.31
CA PHE A 414 -0.55 -31.63 -9.88
C PHE A 414 -0.75 -32.90 -9.05
N ASP A 415 -1.99 -33.23 -8.67
CA ASP A 415 -2.34 -34.41 -7.87
C ASP A 415 -1.62 -34.41 -6.51
N ASN A 416 -1.60 -33.29 -5.79
CA ASN A 416 -0.86 -33.08 -4.55
C ASN A 416 -1.76 -32.74 -3.35
N LEU A 417 -3.05 -33.11 -3.40
CA LEU A 417 -4.03 -32.89 -2.33
C LEU A 417 -3.60 -33.49 -0.98
N ASP A 418 -2.73 -34.50 -0.96
CA ASP A 418 -2.19 -35.11 0.26
C ASP A 418 -1.34 -34.14 1.10
N LYS A 419 -0.87 -33.05 0.50
CA LYS A 419 -0.11 -32.00 1.17
C LYS A 419 -0.98 -30.80 1.55
N CYS A 420 -2.16 -30.66 0.94
CA CYS A 420 -3.09 -29.59 1.27
C CYS A 420 -3.58 -29.74 2.72
N TRP A 421 -3.58 -28.64 3.48
CA TRP A 421 -4.02 -28.64 4.88
C TRP A 421 -5.55 -28.77 5.01
N ARG A 422 -6.30 -28.55 3.92
CA ARG A 422 -7.76 -28.60 3.90
C ARG A 422 -8.26 -30.03 4.09
N PRO A 423 -9.42 -30.24 4.73
CA PRO A 423 -9.95 -31.57 5.02
C PRO A 423 -10.60 -32.22 3.79
N MET A 424 -9.78 -32.47 2.77
CA MET A 424 -10.18 -33.11 1.51
C MET A 424 -10.65 -34.55 1.77
N THR A 425 -11.78 -34.90 1.18
CA THR A 425 -12.35 -36.27 1.22
C THR A 425 -12.06 -37.04 -0.07
N GLY A 426 -12.30 -38.36 -0.08
CA GLY A 426 -11.99 -39.26 -1.20
C GLY A 426 -12.43 -38.77 -2.58
N ARG A 427 -13.60 -38.15 -2.70
CA ARG A 427 -14.08 -37.59 -3.99
C ARG A 427 -13.15 -36.54 -4.58
N HIS A 428 -12.49 -35.72 -3.76
CA HIS A 428 -11.57 -34.67 -4.25
C HIS A 428 -10.31 -35.32 -4.82
N PHE A 429 -9.85 -36.42 -4.21
CA PHE A 429 -8.76 -37.24 -4.76
C PHE A 429 -9.17 -37.90 -6.08
N ASP A 430 -10.42 -38.34 -6.23
CA ASP A 430 -10.92 -38.87 -7.51
C ASP A 430 -10.93 -37.78 -8.61
N ILE A 431 -11.35 -36.55 -8.27
CA ILE A 431 -11.31 -35.41 -9.19
C ILE A 431 -9.86 -35.04 -9.55
N ALA A 432 -8.95 -34.95 -8.57
CA ALA A 432 -7.54 -34.66 -8.80
C ALA A 432 -6.88 -35.72 -9.69
N ARG A 433 -7.21 -36.98 -9.46
CA ARG A 433 -6.77 -38.10 -10.30
C ARG A 433 -7.24 -37.96 -11.74
N GLN A 434 -8.51 -37.61 -11.97
CA GLN A 434 -9.06 -37.35 -13.31
C GLN A 434 -8.38 -36.15 -13.98
N MET A 435 -8.35 -35.01 -13.31
CA MET A 435 -7.77 -33.75 -13.82
C MET A 435 -6.30 -33.91 -14.21
N SER A 436 -5.48 -34.45 -13.31
CA SER A 436 -4.06 -34.71 -13.59
C SER A 436 -3.85 -35.76 -14.69
N THR A 437 -4.80 -36.67 -14.91
CA THR A 437 -4.74 -37.62 -16.04
C THR A 437 -5.03 -36.92 -17.38
N TYR A 438 -6.07 -36.09 -17.46
CA TYR A 438 -6.30 -35.25 -18.65
C TYR A 438 -5.10 -34.35 -18.94
N PHE A 439 -4.55 -33.72 -17.91
CA PHE A 439 -3.37 -32.85 -17.99
C PHE A 439 -2.17 -33.60 -18.57
N VAL A 440 -1.85 -34.77 -18.03
CA VAL A 440 -0.74 -35.62 -18.52
C VAL A 440 -0.98 -36.12 -19.94
N ASN A 441 -2.21 -36.53 -20.29
CA ASN A 441 -2.52 -36.96 -21.65
C ASN A 441 -2.30 -35.83 -22.66
N PHE A 442 -2.77 -34.61 -22.33
CA PHE A 442 -2.53 -33.45 -23.16
C PHE A 442 -1.04 -33.15 -23.30
N ILE A 443 -0.25 -33.21 -22.22
CA ILE A 443 1.21 -33.03 -22.28
C ILE A 443 1.87 -34.07 -23.20
N LYS A 444 1.34 -35.30 -23.25
CA LYS A 444 1.89 -36.38 -24.11
C LYS A 444 1.58 -36.15 -25.59
N SER A 445 0.34 -35.80 -25.93
CA SER A 445 -0.17 -35.89 -27.31
C SER A 445 -0.80 -34.62 -27.86
N GLY A 446 -1.17 -33.66 -27.01
CA GLY A 446 -2.03 -32.52 -27.37
C GLY A 446 -3.52 -32.83 -27.35
N ASP A 447 -3.89 -34.02 -26.89
CA ASP A 447 -5.27 -34.47 -26.70
C ASP A 447 -5.41 -34.98 -25.25
N PRO A 448 -6.29 -34.38 -24.42
CA PRO A 448 -6.43 -34.77 -23.03
C PRO A 448 -7.11 -36.14 -22.85
N ASN A 449 -7.76 -36.69 -23.88
CA ASN A 449 -8.61 -37.87 -23.76
C ASN A 449 -7.82 -39.17 -23.55
N GLY A 450 -8.45 -40.13 -22.88
CA GLY A 450 -7.88 -41.45 -22.61
C GLY A 450 -8.65 -42.23 -21.54
N ASN A 451 -8.01 -43.26 -21.00
CA ASN A 451 -8.52 -43.94 -19.81
C ASN A 451 -7.91 -43.32 -18.55
N ASP A 452 -8.65 -43.37 -17.46
CA ASP A 452 -8.16 -43.06 -16.13
C ASP A 452 -7.19 -44.17 -15.64
N VAL A 453 -6.52 -43.94 -14.52
CA VAL A 453 -5.52 -44.85 -13.94
C VAL A 453 -6.09 -46.21 -13.51
N ASP A 454 -7.41 -46.31 -13.31
CA ASP A 454 -8.11 -47.57 -13.02
C ASP A 454 -8.58 -48.31 -14.29
N GLY A 455 -8.30 -47.75 -15.48
CA GLY A 455 -8.67 -48.32 -16.76
C GLY A 455 -10.08 -47.97 -17.24
N THR A 456 -10.86 -47.21 -16.46
CA THR A 456 -12.16 -46.68 -16.92
C THR A 456 -11.94 -45.57 -17.95
N ALA A 457 -12.85 -45.45 -18.92
CA ALA A 457 -12.76 -44.38 -19.92
C ALA A 457 -13.11 -43.03 -19.25
N LEU A 458 -12.26 -42.03 -19.45
CA LEU A 458 -12.58 -40.67 -19.05
C LEU A 458 -13.70 -40.11 -19.95
N PRO A 459 -14.57 -39.22 -19.42
CA PRO A 459 -15.48 -38.44 -20.24
C PRO A 459 -14.78 -37.78 -21.45
N MET A 460 -15.42 -37.82 -22.62
CA MET A 460 -14.80 -37.31 -23.84
C MET A 460 -14.77 -35.76 -23.84
N TRP A 461 -13.60 -35.17 -23.69
CA TRP A 461 -13.35 -33.74 -23.82
C TRP A 461 -13.07 -33.39 -25.28
N LYS A 462 -14.11 -32.98 -26.01
CA LYS A 462 -13.95 -32.49 -27.39
C LYS A 462 -13.34 -31.08 -27.40
N PRO A 463 -12.60 -30.70 -28.47
CA PRO A 463 -12.10 -29.35 -28.61
C PRO A 463 -13.20 -28.29 -28.63
N TYR A 464 -12.91 -27.14 -28.03
CA TYR A 464 -13.67 -25.90 -28.16
C TYR A 464 -13.31 -25.22 -29.48
N SER A 465 -14.32 -24.78 -30.22
CA SER A 465 -14.17 -23.96 -31.43
C SER A 465 -15.39 -23.06 -31.63
N LYS A 466 -15.28 -22.11 -32.56
CA LYS A 466 -16.37 -21.24 -32.99
C LYS A 466 -17.65 -21.99 -33.38
N SER A 467 -17.51 -23.15 -34.03
CA SER A 467 -18.65 -23.99 -34.45
C SER A 467 -19.12 -24.97 -33.38
N SER A 468 -18.31 -25.22 -32.35
CA SER A 468 -18.54 -26.29 -31.38
C SER A 468 -17.97 -25.90 -30.03
N LYS A 469 -18.84 -25.32 -29.20
CA LYS A 469 -18.53 -24.77 -27.86
C LYS A 469 -18.44 -25.87 -26.81
N ASN A 470 -17.57 -26.86 -27.05
CA ASN A 470 -17.40 -28.00 -26.14
C ASN A 470 -16.56 -27.61 -24.94
N GLU A 471 -16.98 -28.04 -23.74
CA GLU A 471 -16.35 -27.66 -22.48
C GLU A 471 -16.19 -28.88 -21.57
N MET A 472 -15.19 -28.87 -20.69
CA MET A 472 -15.08 -29.83 -19.59
C MET A 472 -15.37 -29.14 -18.27
N HIS A 473 -16.39 -29.60 -17.54
CA HIS A 473 -16.72 -29.09 -16.22
C HIS A 473 -16.20 -30.08 -15.18
N PHE A 474 -15.28 -29.66 -14.34
CA PHE A 474 -14.87 -30.43 -13.17
C PHE A 474 -15.81 -30.05 -12.03
N THR A 475 -16.85 -30.85 -11.85
CA THR A 475 -17.90 -30.59 -10.84
C THR A 475 -17.58 -31.30 -9.54
N ARG A 476 -18.43 -31.07 -8.52
CA ARG A 476 -18.43 -31.84 -7.27
C ARG A 476 -18.42 -33.36 -7.45
N ASP A 477 -19.06 -33.87 -8.50
CA ASP A 477 -19.26 -35.30 -8.74
C ASP A 477 -18.26 -35.88 -9.77
N GLY A 478 -17.29 -35.08 -10.23
CA GLY A 478 -16.29 -35.49 -11.22
C GLY A 478 -16.31 -34.68 -12.51
N ALA A 479 -15.52 -35.13 -13.47
CA ALA A 479 -15.45 -34.57 -14.82
C ALA A 479 -16.76 -34.80 -15.60
N VAL A 480 -17.32 -33.74 -16.17
CA VAL A 480 -18.54 -33.75 -16.97
C VAL A 480 -18.27 -33.04 -18.30
N ALA A 481 -18.30 -33.80 -19.40
CA ALA A 481 -18.18 -33.23 -20.73
C ALA A 481 -19.50 -32.56 -21.15
N LYS A 482 -19.45 -31.26 -21.46
CA LYS A 482 -20.57 -30.51 -22.01
C LYS A 482 -20.38 -30.39 -23.53
N VAL A 483 -21.08 -31.24 -24.26
CA VAL A 483 -21.10 -31.21 -25.74
C VAL A 483 -22.29 -30.35 -26.17
N GLN A 484 -22.01 -29.20 -26.77
CA GLN A 484 -23.02 -28.35 -27.39
C GLN A 484 -22.94 -28.56 -28.91
N GLU A 485 -23.78 -29.47 -29.43
CA GLU A 485 -24.09 -29.52 -30.86
C GLU A 485 -25.17 -28.45 -31.11
N ASP A 486 -24.85 -27.46 -31.97
CA ASP A 486 -25.55 -26.18 -32.15
C ASP A 486 -25.44 -25.17 -30.98
N SER A 487 -24.95 -23.98 -31.34
CA SER A 487 -24.56 -22.84 -30.50
C SER A 487 -25.64 -22.33 -29.53
N SER A 488 -25.66 -22.80 -28.28
CA SER A 488 -26.43 -22.15 -27.21
C SER A 488 -25.53 -21.72 -26.05
N GLU A 489 -24.38 -21.12 -26.37
CA GLU A 489 -23.76 -20.17 -25.46
C GLU A 489 -24.78 -19.04 -25.23
N SER A 490 -24.91 -18.49 -24.02
CA SER A 490 -25.90 -17.43 -23.81
C SER A 490 -25.58 -16.25 -24.72
N ASP A 491 -26.61 -15.65 -25.33
CA ASP A 491 -26.43 -14.46 -26.18
C ASP A 491 -25.68 -13.36 -25.42
N PHE A 492 -25.86 -13.29 -24.09
CA PHE A 492 -25.10 -12.41 -23.21
C PHE A 492 -23.61 -12.74 -23.17
N LEU A 493 -23.21 -14.00 -22.97
CA LEU A 493 -21.79 -14.37 -22.95
C LEU A 493 -21.14 -14.12 -24.32
N THR A 494 -21.85 -14.39 -25.42
CA THR A 494 -21.39 -14.06 -26.77
C THR A 494 -21.21 -12.55 -26.97
N PHE A 495 -22.09 -11.73 -26.39
CA PHE A 495 -21.93 -10.27 -26.39
C PHE A 495 -20.66 -9.86 -25.63
N MET A 496 -20.41 -10.45 -24.45
CA MET A 496 -19.25 -10.14 -23.61
C MET A 496 -17.93 -10.58 -24.26
N THR A 497 -17.86 -11.76 -24.87
CA THR A 497 -16.65 -12.21 -25.58
C THR A 497 -16.34 -11.30 -26.77
N ARG A 498 -17.36 -10.93 -27.56
CA ARG A 498 -17.21 -9.98 -28.67
C ARG A 498 -16.71 -8.62 -28.19
N HIS A 499 -17.19 -8.13 -27.05
CA HIS A 499 -16.71 -6.87 -26.49
C HIS A 499 -15.23 -6.94 -26.14
N ILE A 500 -14.77 -8.04 -25.51
CA ILE A 500 -13.34 -8.25 -25.21
C ILE A 500 -12.50 -8.25 -26.50
N GLU A 501 -12.94 -8.98 -27.54
CA GLU A 501 -12.28 -9.00 -28.85
C GLU A 501 -12.12 -7.59 -29.45
N GLU A 502 -13.18 -6.79 -29.40
CA GLU A 502 -13.18 -5.44 -29.94
C GLU A 502 -12.36 -4.47 -29.12
N THR A 503 -12.33 -4.60 -27.79
CA THR A 503 -11.46 -3.78 -26.94
C THR A 503 -9.99 -4.12 -27.17
N ALA A 504 -9.66 -5.40 -27.33
CA ALA A 504 -8.30 -5.83 -27.67
C ALA A 504 -7.88 -5.32 -29.07
N ALA A 505 -8.80 -5.31 -30.05
CA ALA A 505 -8.56 -4.77 -31.39
C ALA A 505 -8.55 -3.23 -31.45
N GLY A 506 -9.40 -2.55 -30.67
CA GLY A 506 -9.63 -1.10 -30.67
C GLY A 506 -8.51 -0.27 -30.06
N ILE A 507 -7.59 -0.91 -29.33
CA ILE A 507 -6.31 -0.32 -28.93
C ILE A 507 -5.47 0.09 -30.18
N SER A 508 -5.83 -0.38 -31.39
CA SER A 508 -5.16 -0.06 -32.66
C SER A 508 -5.69 1.17 -33.43
N SER A 509 -6.78 1.83 -33.04
CA SER A 509 -7.24 3.04 -33.75
C SER A 509 -7.06 4.27 -32.87
N GLY A 510 -5.96 4.98 -33.08
CA GLY A 510 -5.79 6.37 -32.65
C GLY A 510 -6.79 7.30 -33.32
N GLU A 511 -8.07 7.17 -32.96
CA GLU A 511 -9.04 8.24 -33.00
C GLU A 511 -9.50 8.45 -31.56
N LYS A 512 -8.81 9.36 -30.86
CA LYS A 512 -9.48 10.16 -29.84
C LYS A 512 -10.76 10.67 -30.50
N LYS A 513 -11.93 10.26 -29.99
CA LYS A 513 -13.13 11.02 -30.27
C LYS A 513 -12.87 12.42 -29.73
N ASP A 514 -12.78 13.37 -30.65
CA ASP A 514 -12.95 14.79 -30.41
C ASP A 514 -14.36 14.99 -29.79
N THR A 515 -14.46 14.78 -28.49
CA THR A 515 -15.35 15.60 -27.67
C THR A 515 -14.48 16.73 -27.16
N GLU A 516 -14.74 17.94 -27.63
CA GLU A 516 -14.27 19.19 -27.04
C GLU A 516 -14.73 19.25 -25.57
N GLY A 517 -14.05 18.53 -24.69
CA GLY A 517 -13.85 18.88 -23.29
C GLY A 517 -12.57 19.71 -23.20
N PRO A 518 -12.46 20.62 -22.22
CA PRO A 518 -11.36 21.58 -22.19
C PRO A 518 -10.03 20.82 -22.20
N ARG A 519 -9.10 21.28 -23.05
CA ARG A 519 -7.68 20.94 -22.95
C ARG A 519 -7.27 21.17 -21.50
N VAL A 520 -7.01 20.09 -20.77
CA VAL A 520 -6.32 20.17 -19.49
C VAL A 520 -4.83 20.22 -19.85
N ASP A 521 -4.24 21.39 -19.67
CA ASP A 521 -2.79 21.52 -19.58
C ASP A 521 -2.28 20.49 -18.57
N LEU A 522 -1.26 19.71 -18.91
CA LEU A 522 -0.72 18.59 -18.10
C LEU A 522 0.01 19.05 -16.80
N TYR A 523 -0.50 20.10 -16.15
CA TYR A 523 -0.08 20.60 -14.85
C TYR A 523 -1.12 20.44 -13.73
N ASP A 524 -2.25 19.76 -13.96
CA ASP A 524 -3.24 19.48 -12.91
C ASP A 524 -3.78 18.04 -13.02
N VAL A 525 -3.01 17.08 -12.47
CA VAL A 525 -3.63 15.92 -11.82
C VAL A 525 -4.27 16.49 -10.54
N PRO A 526 -5.57 16.27 -10.24
CA PRO A 526 -6.18 16.81 -9.03
C PRO A 526 -5.36 16.36 -7.82
N LYS A 527 -4.69 17.30 -7.16
CA LYS A 527 -3.96 17.02 -5.93
C LYS A 527 -4.90 16.38 -4.93
N LYS A 528 -4.47 15.29 -4.31
CA LYS A 528 -5.19 14.67 -3.20
C LYS A 528 -5.41 15.74 -2.13
N GLN A 529 -6.66 15.96 -1.71
CA GLN A 529 -6.93 16.94 -0.66
C GLN A 529 -6.23 16.54 0.64
N ALA A 530 -5.55 17.50 1.27
CA ALA A 530 -5.15 17.38 2.66
C ALA A 530 -6.33 17.73 3.57
N PHE A 531 -6.30 17.25 4.81
CA PHE A 531 -7.23 17.64 5.86
C PHE A 531 -6.54 17.47 7.22
N ASN A 532 -7.11 18.05 8.27
CA ASN A 532 -6.71 17.75 9.64
C ASN A 532 -7.52 16.55 10.19
N PRO A 533 -6.88 15.60 10.89
CA PRO A 533 -5.44 15.53 11.19
C PRO A 533 -4.66 15.21 9.91
N TYR A 534 -3.44 15.74 9.78
CA TYR A 534 -2.67 15.65 8.52
C TYR A 534 -2.02 14.28 8.31
N LEU A 535 -1.86 13.50 9.39
CA LEU A 535 -1.42 12.10 9.34
C LEU A 535 -2.62 11.13 9.36
N PRO A 536 -2.41 9.84 9.02
CA PRO A 536 -3.46 8.84 9.16
C PRO A 536 -4.10 8.85 10.54
N ASN A 537 -5.39 8.56 10.58
CA ASN A 537 -6.22 8.57 11.80
C ASN A 537 -5.78 7.62 12.92
N TRP A 538 -4.89 6.67 12.65
CA TRP A 538 -4.30 5.75 13.63
C TRP A 538 -2.93 6.20 14.13
N GLU A 539 -2.38 7.28 13.59
CA GLU A 539 -1.09 7.83 13.95
C GLU A 539 -1.23 8.94 15.01
N PHE A 540 -0.37 8.92 16.02
CA PHE A 540 -0.46 9.78 17.20
C PHE A 540 0.91 10.40 17.50
N ILE A 541 1.34 11.33 16.65
CA ILE A 541 2.55 12.15 16.83
C ILE A 541 2.10 13.54 17.29
N PRO A 542 2.04 13.79 18.61
CA PRO A 542 1.42 14.99 19.13
C PRO A 542 2.39 16.17 19.07
N ASP A 543 3.62 15.97 19.54
CA ASP A 543 4.62 17.03 19.70
C ASP A 543 5.46 17.16 18.42
N GLY A 544 4.78 17.32 17.28
CA GLY A 544 5.41 17.31 15.96
C GLY A 544 6.16 18.61 15.65
N GLU A 545 7.48 18.56 15.65
CA GLU A 545 8.40 19.61 15.18
C GLU A 545 8.61 19.51 13.66
N PRO A 546 8.14 20.52 12.89
CA PRO A 546 8.21 20.51 11.45
C PRO A 546 9.49 21.18 10.92
N TYR A 547 10.13 20.53 9.93
CA TYR A 547 11.26 21.09 9.19
C TYR A 547 11.17 20.80 7.70
N VAL A 548 11.63 21.73 6.87
CA VAL A 548 11.78 21.50 5.44
C VAL A 548 13.23 21.16 5.12
N PHE A 549 13.47 19.91 4.72
CA PHE A 549 14.76 19.44 4.23
C PHE A 549 14.58 18.82 2.86
N ASN A 550 15.50 19.05 1.93
CA ASN A 550 15.51 18.39 0.61
C ASN A 550 14.15 18.43 -0.12
N ASN A 551 13.47 19.58 -0.11
CA ASN A 551 12.15 19.80 -0.73
C ASN A 551 11.01 18.92 -0.16
N ARG A 552 11.13 18.49 1.10
CA ARG A 552 10.10 17.76 1.84
C ARG A 552 9.93 18.37 3.22
N VAL A 553 8.69 18.38 3.69
CA VAL A 553 8.36 18.67 5.09
C VAL A 553 8.54 17.37 5.87
N TYR A 554 9.31 17.40 6.94
CA TYR A 554 9.48 16.31 7.90
C TYR A 554 8.83 16.70 9.22
N ILE A 555 8.26 15.73 9.91
CA ILE A 555 7.76 15.87 11.27
C ILE A 555 8.58 14.95 12.17
N TYR A 556 9.22 15.56 13.17
CA TYR A 556 9.92 14.89 14.25
C TYR A 556 9.09 15.09 15.50
N GLY A 557 8.61 14.01 16.11
CA GLY A 557 7.78 14.19 17.30
C GLY A 557 7.83 12.97 18.20
N SER A 558 7.36 13.20 19.42
CA SER A 558 7.03 12.14 20.35
C SER A 558 5.90 11.25 19.79
N HIS A 559 5.62 10.12 20.45
CA HIS A 559 4.67 9.15 19.92
C HIS A 559 3.76 8.61 21.02
N ASP A 560 2.51 9.05 21.00
CA ASP A 560 1.42 8.54 21.83
C ASP A 560 0.93 7.19 21.30
N ILE A 561 0.16 6.45 22.10
CA ILE A 561 -0.56 5.25 21.64
C ILE A 561 -2.07 5.50 21.67
N PHE A 562 -2.80 4.79 20.82
CA PHE A 562 -4.25 4.87 20.80
C PHE A 562 -4.83 4.60 22.19
N ASN A 563 -5.61 5.56 22.72
CA ASN A 563 -6.24 5.47 24.03
C ASN A 563 -5.26 5.10 25.16
N GLY A 564 -4.06 5.70 25.13
CA GLY A 564 -3.03 5.52 26.14
C GLY A 564 -3.38 6.11 27.51
N ASP A 565 -2.59 5.72 28.52
CA ASP A 565 -2.75 6.13 29.93
C ASP A 565 -1.69 7.14 30.40
N TYR A 566 -0.70 7.46 29.56
CA TYR A 566 0.39 8.40 29.85
C TYR A 566 1.04 8.89 28.55
N PHE A 567 1.77 10.02 28.64
CA PHE A 567 2.34 10.70 27.49
C PHE A 567 3.50 9.93 26.85
N CYS A 568 3.50 9.89 25.52
CA CYS A 568 4.65 9.54 24.69
C CYS A 568 5.33 8.17 24.97
N PRO A 569 4.59 7.06 25.17
CA PRO A 569 5.19 5.75 25.42
C PRO A 569 5.96 5.15 24.24
N GLY A 570 5.73 5.63 23.01
CA GLY A 570 6.28 5.09 21.77
C GLY A 570 7.72 5.50 21.47
N ASP A 571 8.27 4.88 20.43
CA ASP A 571 9.55 5.29 19.83
C ASP A 571 9.37 6.54 18.95
N TYR A 572 10.42 7.33 18.76
CA TYR A 572 10.37 8.42 17.79
C TYR A 572 10.25 7.87 16.37
N VAL A 573 9.21 8.34 15.69
CA VAL A 573 8.96 8.08 14.29
C VAL A 573 8.98 9.39 13.52
N THR A 574 9.26 9.32 12.22
CA THR A 574 9.18 10.48 11.35
C THR A 574 8.22 10.20 10.20
N TRP A 575 7.50 11.24 9.80
CA TRP A 575 6.73 11.29 8.57
C TRP A 575 7.24 12.43 7.70
N SER A 576 7.08 12.29 6.38
CA SER A 576 7.42 13.36 5.46
C SER A 576 6.44 13.51 4.30
N ALA A 577 6.24 14.73 3.81
CA ALA A 577 5.44 15.03 2.62
C ALA A 577 6.21 15.94 1.66
N PRO A 578 6.02 15.83 0.32
CA PRO A 578 6.51 16.83 -0.60
C PRO A 578 5.96 18.22 -0.27
N VAL A 579 6.79 19.27 -0.35
CA VAL A 579 6.35 20.65 -0.05
C VAL A 579 5.22 21.15 -0.96
N ASP A 580 5.03 20.51 -2.11
CA ASP A 580 4.01 20.79 -3.11
C ASP A 580 2.83 19.80 -3.10
N ASP A 581 2.83 18.79 -2.24
CA ASP A 581 1.76 17.78 -2.11
C ASP A 581 1.55 17.38 -0.63
N LEU A 582 1.04 18.32 0.16
CA LEU A 582 0.84 18.16 1.60
C LEU A 582 -0.31 17.23 2.00
N GLY A 583 -1.04 16.65 1.02
CA GLY A 583 -2.02 15.58 1.22
C GLY A 583 -1.41 14.18 1.20
N ASN A 584 -0.10 14.08 0.94
CA ASN A 584 0.60 12.83 0.67
C ASN A 584 1.78 12.60 1.62
N TRP A 585 1.45 12.32 2.88
CA TRP A 585 2.40 11.99 3.93
C TRP A 585 2.90 10.53 3.83
N GLN A 586 4.20 10.36 3.97
CA GLN A 586 4.93 9.09 3.92
C GLN A 586 5.50 8.75 5.30
N TYR A 587 5.28 7.52 5.77
CA TYR A 587 5.92 7.01 6.98
C TYR A 587 7.39 6.69 6.70
N GLU A 588 8.30 7.37 7.39
CA GLU A 588 9.75 7.16 7.24
C GLU A 588 10.29 6.07 8.16
N GLY A 589 9.50 5.63 9.14
CA GLY A 589 9.89 4.59 10.09
C GLY A 589 10.23 5.13 11.48
N VAL A 590 10.65 4.21 12.35
CA VAL A 590 11.24 4.53 13.66
C VAL A 590 12.64 5.08 13.44
N ILE A 591 12.84 6.35 13.75
CA ILE A 591 14.12 7.04 13.60
C ILE A 591 15.00 6.91 14.84
N PHE A 592 14.42 6.72 16.03
CA PHE A 592 15.16 6.52 17.27
C PHE A 592 14.31 5.73 18.27
N LYS A 593 14.81 4.58 18.72
CA LYS A 593 14.12 3.77 19.73
C LYS A 593 14.40 4.30 21.11
N ARG A 594 13.41 4.31 21.99
CA ARG A 594 13.59 4.73 23.39
C ARG A 594 14.63 3.89 24.13
N SER A 595 14.79 2.62 23.74
CA SER A 595 15.81 1.70 24.27
C SER A 595 17.22 1.92 23.72
N ASP A 596 17.38 2.71 22.66
CA ASP A 596 18.69 3.00 22.07
C ASP A 596 19.47 4.04 22.90
N ASP A 597 18.78 4.77 23.79
CA ASP A 597 19.44 5.57 24.82
C ASP A 597 20.06 4.65 25.91
N PRO A 598 21.37 4.75 26.20
CA PRO A 598 22.02 3.93 27.22
C PRO A 598 21.41 4.04 28.63
N ALA A 599 20.87 5.21 29.00
CA ALA A 599 20.19 5.42 30.28
C ALA A 599 18.81 4.75 30.33
N ASN A 600 18.25 4.40 29.17
CA ASN A 600 16.95 3.74 29.02
C ASN A 600 17.03 2.34 28.38
N ALA A 601 18.16 1.65 28.49
CA ALA A 601 18.33 0.29 27.98
C ALA A 601 17.35 -0.75 28.57
N ASN A 602 16.64 -0.40 29.66
CA ASN A 602 15.60 -1.23 30.26
C ASN A 602 14.19 -0.99 29.67
N ASP A 603 14.06 -0.04 28.74
CA ASP A 603 12.86 0.27 27.97
C ASP A 603 11.66 0.76 28.82
N ARG A 604 11.94 1.53 29.88
CA ARG A 604 10.91 2.03 30.82
C ARG A 604 10.62 3.52 30.74
N GLY A 605 11.60 4.31 30.33
CA GLY A 605 11.43 5.75 30.15
C GLY A 605 10.72 6.07 28.85
N CYS A 606 9.92 7.13 28.88
CA CYS A 606 9.23 7.70 27.73
C CYS A 606 10.11 8.73 27.03
N LEU A 607 9.96 8.83 25.71
CA LEU A 607 10.65 9.82 24.88
C LEU A 607 9.72 11.04 24.69
N TYR A 608 10.01 12.15 25.38
CA TYR A 608 9.21 13.38 25.32
C TYR A 608 9.47 14.19 24.05
N ALA A 609 9.04 15.43 23.94
CA ALA A 609 9.14 16.17 22.68
C ALA A 609 10.62 16.27 22.22
N PRO A 610 10.94 15.95 20.96
CA PRO A 610 12.26 16.19 20.40
C PRO A 610 12.27 17.47 19.52
N ASP A 611 13.46 17.99 19.25
CA ASP A 611 13.67 18.97 18.19
C ASP A 611 14.98 18.66 17.44
N VAL A 612 15.07 19.07 16.18
CA VAL A 612 16.19 18.74 15.30
C VAL A 612 16.85 20.00 14.74
N THR A 613 18.17 19.95 14.58
CA THR A 613 18.90 20.97 13.83
C THR A 613 20.01 20.36 12.98
N VAL A 614 20.46 21.11 11.98
CA VAL A 614 21.62 20.72 11.15
C VAL A 614 22.86 21.35 11.77
N GLY A 615 23.78 20.51 12.24
CA GLY A 615 25.03 20.99 12.86
C GLY A 615 25.99 21.60 11.83
N PRO A 616 27.07 22.26 12.30
CA PRO A 616 28.06 22.89 11.41
C PRO A 616 28.79 21.90 10.49
N ASP A 617 28.75 20.61 10.79
CA ASP A 617 29.30 19.53 9.97
C ASP A 617 28.31 18.95 8.95
N GLY A 618 27.09 19.48 8.88
CA GLY A 618 26.04 19.07 7.94
C GLY A 618 25.23 17.84 8.37
N ARG A 619 25.48 17.28 9.57
CA ARG A 619 24.68 16.17 10.13
C ARG A 619 23.45 16.69 10.86
N TYR A 620 22.46 15.81 11.03
CA TYR A 620 21.19 16.10 11.71
C TYR A 620 21.30 15.66 13.17
N TYR A 621 21.03 16.58 14.09
CA TYR A 621 21.12 16.35 15.53
C TYR A 621 19.74 16.48 16.14
N LEU A 622 19.23 15.37 16.67
CA LEU A 622 17.96 15.27 17.38
C LEU A 622 18.22 15.44 18.88
N TYR A 623 17.75 16.54 19.44
CA TYR A 623 17.77 16.79 20.87
C TYR A 623 16.49 16.24 21.47
N TYR A 624 16.60 15.57 22.62
CA TYR A 624 15.47 14.98 23.30
C TYR A 624 15.68 14.87 24.82
N ALA A 625 14.62 14.54 25.54
CA ALA A 625 14.66 14.25 26.98
C ALA A 625 13.88 12.97 27.32
N LEU A 626 14.38 12.24 28.31
CA LEU A 626 13.65 11.14 28.95
C LEU A 626 12.83 11.67 30.13
N ASP A 627 11.62 11.13 30.28
CA ASP A 627 10.67 11.47 31.35
C ASP A 627 11.22 11.33 32.78
N ASN A 628 12.21 10.46 32.97
CA ASN A 628 12.70 10.02 34.28
C ASN A 628 14.06 10.60 34.70
N ASP A 629 14.78 11.31 33.83
CA ASP A 629 16.11 11.87 34.13
C ASP A 629 16.23 13.37 33.81
N CYS A 630 15.39 13.89 32.90
CA CYS A 630 15.31 15.31 32.53
C CYS A 630 16.68 15.95 32.25
N VAL A 631 17.52 15.16 31.58
CA VAL A 631 18.76 15.52 30.92
C VAL A 631 18.44 15.71 29.43
N ILE A 632 19.07 16.70 28.80
CA ILE A 632 19.00 16.84 27.34
C ILE A 632 20.06 15.95 26.71
N SER A 633 19.58 14.95 25.99
CA SER A 633 20.37 14.00 25.23
C SER A 633 20.30 14.34 23.74
N VAL A 634 21.31 13.89 23.00
CA VAL A 634 21.46 14.17 21.58
C VAL A 634 21.67 12.84 20.87
N ALA A 635 20.89 12.62 19.81
CA ALA A 635 21.14 11.58 18.82
C ALA A 635 21.51 12.23 17.48
N VAL A 636 22.26 11.52 16.63
CA VAL A 636 22.77 12.07 15.37
C VAL A 636 22.50 11.13 14.19
N SER A 637 22.22 11.71 13.03
CA SER A 637 22.05 11.00 11.76
C SER A 637 22.68 11.77 10.61
N ASP A 638 23.15 11.06 9.58
CA ASP A 638 23.67 11.67 8.35
C ASP A 638 22.55 12.13 7.39
N THR A 639 21.32 11.68 7.61
CA THR A 639 20.15 11.99 6.77
C THR A 639 18.96 12.39 7.64
N PRO A 640 18.03 13.22 7.13
CA PRO A 640 16.92 13.74 7.92
C PRO A 640 15.98 12.62 8.41
N ASN A 641 15.88 11.51 7.70
CA ASN A 641 15.01 10.37 8.04
C ASN A 641 15.80 9.07 8.34
N GLY A 642 17.12 9.18 8.52
CA GLY A 642 17.96 8.04 8.86
C GLY A 642 17.73 7.54 10.30
N LYS A 643 18.32 6.39 10.61
CA LYS A 643 18.40 5.94 12.00
C LYS A 643 19.33 6.89 12.76
N PHE A 644 18.78 7.59 13.74
CA PHE A 644 19.56 8.37 14.69
C PHE A 644 20.24 7.43 15.68
N GLU A 645 21.49 7.73 16.00
CA GLU A 645 22.27 7.00 16.99
C GLU A 645 22.58 7.90 18.18
N PHE A 646 22.53 7.36 19.39
CA PHE A 646 22.90 8.10 20.60
C PHE A 646 24.29 8.72 20.43
N TYR A 647 24.36 10.04 20.55
CA TYR A 647 25.57 10.83 20.33
C TYR A 647 26.20 11.28 21.65
N GLY A 648 25.37 11.73 22.62
CA GLY A 648 25.83 12.14 23.93
C GLY A 648 24.80 12.92 24.73
N ASN A 649 25.21 13.40 25.89
CA ASN A 649 24.39 14.28 26.74
C ASN A 649 25.01 15.68 26.77
N VAL A 650 24.18 16.71 26.79
CA VAL A 650 24.67 18.10 26.87
C VAL A 650 25.36 18.33 28.22
N HIS A 651 26.58 18.89 28.20
CA HIS A 651 27.42 19.01 29.39
C HIS A 651 28.28 20.27 29.42
N HIS A 652 28.67 20.69 30.62
CA HIS A 652 29.67 21.72 30.87
C HIS A 652 31.07 21.24 30.50
N GLU A 653 32.04 22.15 30.34
CA GLU A 653 33.44 21.80 30.01
C GLU A 653 34.10 20.84 31.02
N ASP A 654 33.63 20.80 32.27
CA ASP A 654 34.11 19.89 33.31
C ASP A 654 33.44 18.49 33.28
N GLY A 655 32.53 18.26 32.33
CA GLY A 655 31.77 17.02 32.15
C GLY A 655 30.48 16.93 32.98
N THR A 656 30.15 17.96 33.77
CA THR A 656 28.87 18.00 34.51
C THR A 656 27.70 18.15 33.52
N LEU A 657 26.69 17.30 33.61
CA LEU A 657 25.51 17.38 32.74
C LEU A 657 24.72 18.68 32.95
N LEU A 658 24.16 19.21 31.87
CA LEU A 658 23.31 20.41 31.91
C LEU A 658 22.11 20.20 32.85
N GLY A 659 21.86 21.16 33.74
CA GLY A 659 20.79 21.08 34.75
C GLY A 659 21.15 20.29 36.01
N LYS A 660 22.36 19.70 36.08
CA LYS A 660 22.85 19.02 37.30
C LYS A 660 23.88 19.86 38.07
N LYS A 661 24.33 21.00 37.54
CA LYS A 661 25.23 21.93 38.23
C LYS A 661 24.46 22.70 39.31
N GLU A 662 25.11 22.97 40.45
CA GLU A 662 24.48 23.69 41.56
C GLU A 662 23.95 25.05 41.10
N GLY A 663 22.64 25.29 41.29
CA GLY A 663 21.95 26.51 40.90
C GLY A 663 21.29 26.48 39.51
N GLU A 664 21.51 25.44 38.71
CA GLU A 664 20.78 25.26 37.44
C GLU A 664 19.41 24.63 37.65
N GLU A 665 18.45 25.00 36.81
CA GLU A 665 17.13 24.38 36.78
C GLU A 665 17.14 23.11 35.91
N GLN A 666 16.24 22.17 36.23
CA GLN A 666 16.06 20.95 35.43
C GLN A 666 15.63 21.31 34.01
N GLN A 667 16.21 20.61 33.05
CA GLN A 667 15.97 20.81 31.62
C GLN A 667 14.80 19.93 31.18
N PHE A 668 14.00 20.42 30.23
CA PHE A 668 12.82 19.74 29.73
C PHE A 668 12.49 20.32 28.36
N ASP A 669 11.95 19.50 27.45
CA ASP A 669 11.61 19.79 26.04
C ASP A 669 12.63 20.71 25.33
N PRO A 670 13.46 20.18 24.42
CA PRO A 670 14.39 20.99 23.68
C PRO A 670 13.71 21.71 22.51
N GLY A 671 14.07 22.97 22.30
CA GLY A 671 13.96 23.68 21.03
C GLY A 671 15.37 24.07 20.56
N VAL A 672 15.73 23.91 19.30
CA VAL A 672 17.11 24.08 18.85
C VAL A 672 17.24 24.75 17.50
N ILE A 673 18.23 25.65 17.37
CA ILE A 673 18.63 26.24 16.10
C ILE A 673 20.13 26.43 16.02
N THR A 674 20.72 26.03 14.90
CA THR A 674 22.13 26.28 14.56
C THR A 674 22.23 27.40 13.53
N ILE A 675 23.07 28.40 13.82
CA ILE A 675 23.34 29.55 12.96
C ILE A 675 24.86 29.66 12.78
N GLY A 676 25.32 29.34 11.58
CA GLY A 676 26.76 29.20 11.32
C GLY A 676 27.36 28.10 12.20
N ASP A 677 28.36 28.45 13.00
CA ASP A 677 29.05 27.51 13.90
C ASP A 677 28.49 27.51 15.33
N THR A 678 27.37 28.20 15.59
CA THR A 678 26.79 28.38 16.94
C THR A 678 25.42 27.75 17.04
N THR A 679 25.22 26.92 18.07
CA THR A 679 23.95 26.24 18.34
C THR A 679 23.32 26.82 19.61
N TYR A 680 22.04 27.18 19.52
CA TYR A 680 21.23 27.68 20.63
C TYR A 680 20.21 26.62 21.00
N LEU A 681 20.26 26.17 22.25
CA LEU A 681 19.37 25.18 22.82
C LEU A 681 18.44 25.87 23.83
N TYR A 682 17.14 25.81 23.57
CA TYR A 682 16.07 26.34 24.40
C TYR A 682 15.41 25.21 25.18
N THR A 683 15.15 25.41 26.46
CA THR A 683 14.60 24.37 27.34
C THR A 683 13.77 24.99 28.46
N GLY A 684 12.88 24.21 29.06
CA GLY A 684 12.24 24.54 30.33
C GLY A 684 10.90 23.84 30.55
N PHE A 685 10.53 23.72 31.83
CA PHE A 685 9.20 23.27 32.23
C PHE A 685 8.77 24.03 33.50
N CYS A 686 7.58 24.60 33.47
CA CYS A 686 7.11 25.59 34.42
C CYS A 686 5.70 25.27 34.92
N GLY A 687 5.59 24.21 35.72
CA GLY A 687 4.34 23.82 36.36
C GLY A 687 3.67 24.96 37.14
N GLN A 688 2.34 25.07 37.04
CA GLN A 688 1.59 26.11 37.73
C GLN A 688 1.80 26.03 39.26
N GLY A 689 2.27 27.12 39.86
CA GLY A 689 2.57 27.22 41.29
C GLY A 689 4.01 26.84 41.68
N ASP A 690 4.82 26.31 40.75
CA ASP A 690 6.21 25.96 41.02
C ASP A 690 7.10 27.21 40.98
N LYS A 691 7.54 27.66 42.17
CA LYS A 691 8.43 28.82 42.33
C LYS A 691 9.90 28.50 42.05
N SER A 692 10.26 27.22 41.93
CA SER A 692 11.62 26.83 41.57
C SER A 692 11.92 27.01 40.09
N ARG A 693 10.89 27.33 39.28
CA ARG A 693 10.96 27.47 37.82
C ARG A 693 10.75 28.89 37.38
N HIS A 694 11.79 29.51 36.85
CA HIS A 694 11.72 30.93 36.49
C HIS A 694 11.24 31.18 35.06
N GLY A 695 11.39 30.22 34.15
CA GLY A 695 10.93 30.37 32.78
C GLY A 695 11.68 29.49 31.78
N ALA A 696 11.45 29.76 30.49
CA ALA A 696 12.24 29.18 29.41
C ALA A 696 13.68 29.73 29.46
N MET A 697 14.64 28.87 29.17
CA MET A 697 16.06 29.18 29.17
C MET A 697 16.66 28.99 27.78
N VAL A 698 17.74 29.70 27.48
CA VAL A 698 18.60 29.47 26.32
C VAL A 698 20.02 29.13 26.78
N THR A 699 20.62 28.13 26.15
CA THR A 699 22.00 27.66 26.36
C THR A 699 22.75 27.73 25.03
N VAL A 700 23.99 28.20 25.03
CA VAL A 700 24.83 28.22 23.82
C VAL A 700 25.79 27.04 23.84
N LEU A 701 25.77 26.23 22.78
CA LEU A 701 26.60 25.05 22.64
C LEU A 701 27.77 25.30 21.66
N ASP A 702 28.87 24.56 21.84
CA ASP A 702 30.00 24.54 20.93
C ASP A 702 29.65 23.76 19.65
N LYS A 703 30.55 23.80 18.66
CA LYS A 703 30.40 23.12 17.36
C LYS A 703 30.31 21.60 17.45
N ASP A 704 30.61 21.02 18.61
CA ASP A 704 30.50 19.59 18.86
C ASP A 704 29.06 19.16 19.19
N MET A 705 28.13 20.12 19.31
CA MET A 705 26.71 19.95 19.61
C MET A 705 26.42 19.41 21.03
N LEU A 706 27.40 19.42 21.95
CA LEU A 706 27.25 18.89 23.31
C LEU A 706 27.79 19.83 24.38
N THR A 707 28.89 20.53 24.11
CA THR A 707 29.62 21.30 25.12
C THR A 707 29.00 22.68 25.33
N VAL A 708 28.61 23.00 26.56
CA VAL A 708 28.08 24.31 26.95
C VAL A 708 29.17 25.38 26.90
N LYS A 709 28.97 26.41 26.05
CA LYS A 709 29.81 27.61 25.95
C LYS A 709 29.27 28.78 26.75
N ARG A 710 27.95 28.86 26.87
CA ARG A 710 27.26 29.83 27.72
C ARG A 710 26.18 29.10 28.48
N ALA A 711 26.23 29.22 29.81
CA ALA A 711 25.28 28.61 30.71
C ALA A 711 23.84 29.10 30.45
N PRO A 712 22.81 28.35 30.90
CA PRO A 712 21.41 28.72 30.72
C PRO A 712 21.08 30.14 31.19
N GLU A 713 20.35 30.89 30.36
CA GLU A 713 19.82 32.22 30.68
C GLU A 713 18.32 32.29 30.41
N PHE A 714 17.56 32.91 31.31
CA PHE A 714 16.11 33.03 31.19
C PHE A 714 15.70 34.02 30.10
N ILE A 715 14.78 33.60 29.23
CA ILE A 715 14.31 34.38 28.08
C ILE A 715 12.82 34.73 28.11
N VAL A 716 11.98 33.88 28.72
CA VAL A 716 10.52 34.07 28.83
C VAL A 716 10.09 33.64 30.23
N PRO A 717 9.32 34.45 30.99
CA PRO A 717 9.00 34.15 32.38
C PRO A 717 7.94 33.04 32.52
N SER A 718 8.04 32.29 33.62
CA SER A 718 6.97 31.39 34.08
C SER A 718 5.81 32.16 34.72
N THR A 719 4.70 31.48 35.00
CA THR A 719 3.52 32.06 35.67
C THR A 719 3.86 32.80 36.96
N GLN A 720 4.85 32.33 37.73
CA GLN A 720 5.18 32.93 39.03
C GLN A 720 5.94 34.26 38.89
N TYR A 721 6.49 34.54 37.70
CA TYR A 721 7.35 35.69 37.43
C TYR A 721 6.83 36.58 36.29
N SER A 722 5.68 36.26 35.71
CA SER A 722 5.09 37.01 34.59
C SER A 722 4.20 38.19 35.03
N GLN A 723 3.85 38.30 36.31
CA GLN A 723 3.00 39.39 36.81
C GLN A 723 3.60 40.77 36.49
N GLY A 724 2.81 41.65 35.86
CA GLY A 724 3.25 42.97 35.44
C GLY A 724 4.13 42.99 34.19
N THR A 725 4.34 41.83 33.55
CA THR A 725 4.97 41.70 32.24
C THR A 725 3.92 41.52 31.15
N GLU A 726 4.33 41.64 29.88
CA GLU A 726 3.47 41.34 28.73
C GLU A 726 3.09 39.85 28.59
N PHE A 727 3.72 38.96 29.37
CA PHE A 727 3.42 37.53 29.43
C PHE A 727 2.36 37.18 30.50
N GLU A 728 1.83 38.16 31.24
CA GLU A 728 0.78 37.90 32.23
C GLU A 728 -0.46 37.31 31.55
N GLY A 729 -0.95 36.17 32.04
CA GLY A 729 -2.05 35.42 31.40
C GLY A 729 -1.58 34.35 30.41
N HIS A 730 -0.40 34.51 29.82
CA HIS A 730 0.16 33.68 28.74
C HIS A 730 1.61 33.26 29.01
N ALA A 731 1.97 33.08 30.28
CA ALA A 731 3.34 32.77 30.68
C ALA A 731 3.80 31.39 30.17
N PHE A 732 5.12 31.19 30.05
CA PHE A 732 5.69 29.93 29.58
C PHE A 732 5.35 28.76 30.51
N PHE A 733 4.90 27.65 29.91
CA PHE A 733 4.67 26.37 30.58
C PHE A 733 5.67 25.32 30.11
N GLU A 734 5.72 25.00 28.81
CA GLU A 734 6.61 23.99 28.20
C GLU A 734 6.74 24.20 26.68
N ALA A 735 7.30 23.23 25.96
CA ALA A 735 7.33 23.16 24.49
C ALA A 735 8.07 24.30 23.78
N PRO A 736 9.32 24.64 24.15
CA PRO A 736 10.05 25.67 23.44
C PRO A 736 10.34 25.23 22.00
N SER A 737 9.99 26.08 21.03
CA SER A 737 10.43 25.91 19.64
C SER A 737 10.81 27.26 19.06
N ILE A 738 11.79 27.28 18.14
CA ILE A 738 12.42 28.52 17.67
C ILE A 738 12.56 28.51 16.15
N ARG A 739 12.20 29.62 15.50
CA ARG A 739 12.43 29.83 14.06
C ARG A 739 13.00 31.22 13.81
N GLU A 740 13.87 31.32 12.82
CA GLU A 740 14.42 32.61 12.37
C GLU A 740 13.77 33.01 11.05
N ARG A 741 13.36 34.27 10.94
CA ARG A 741 12.84 34.87 9.72
C ARG A 741 13.24 36.33 9.64
N ASN A 742 14.02 36.68 8.61
CA ASN A 742 14.44 38.05 8.30
C ASN A 742 15.16 38.77 9.47
N GLY A 743 15.99 38.06 10.23
CA GLY A 743 16.71 38.54 11.39
C GLY A 743 15.88 38.59 12.69
N ILE A 744 14.65 38.08 12.68
CA ILE A 744 13.77 38.00 13.84
C ILE A 744 13.60 36.55 14.26
N PHE A 745 13.78 36.30 15.55
CA PHE A 745 13.60 35.01 16.18
C PHE A 745 12.19 34.90 16.74
N TYR A 746 11.45 33.88 16.32
CA TYR A 746 10.11 33.55 16.75
C TYR A 746 10.18 32.35 17.69
N PHE A 747 10.02 32.60 18.99
CA PHE A 747 9.98 31.59 20.04
C PHE A 747 8.53 31.18 20.28
N VAL A 748 8.14 30.01 19.80
CA VAL A 748 6.83 29.38 19.99
C VAL A 748 6.87 28.56 21.28
N TYR A 749 5.77 28.60 22.05
CA TYR A 749 5.68 27.84 23.30
C TYR A 749 4.25 27.57 23.73
N SER A 750 4.09 26.55 24.56
CA SER A 750 2.84 26.23 25.26
C SER A 750 2.73 27.09 26.52
N SER A 751 1.58 27.74 26.69
CA SER A 751 1.38 28.68 27.80
C SER A 751 0.81 28.01 29.05
N GLN A 752 0.76 28.76 30.14
CA GLN A 752 0.16 28.34 31.42
C GLN A 752 -1.30 27.88 31.35
N VAL A 753 -2.04 28.22 30.29
CA VAL A 753 -3.41 27.72 30.08
C VAL A 753 -3.45 26.41 29.27
N MET A 754 -2.28 25.89 28.87
CA MET A 754 -2.03 24.57 28.26
C MET A 754 -2.60 24.38 26.84
N HIS A 755 -3.77 24.93 26.52
CA HIS A 755 -4.47 24.67 25.27
C HIS A 755 -4.05 25.55 24.09
N GLU A 756 -3.05 26.43 24.27
CA GLU A 756 -2.66 27.42 23.25
C GLU A 756 -1.16 27.39 22.98
N LEU A 757 -0.81 27.66 21.72
CA LEU A 757 0.57 27.96 21.32
C LEU A 757 0.70 29.47 21.14
N CYS A 758 1.52 30.05 22.00
CA CYS A 758 1.91 31.45 21.98
C CYS A 758 3.20 31.62 21.19
N TYR A 759 3.52 32.86 20.85
CA TYR A 759 4.85 33.20 20.39
C TYR A 759 5.40 34.47 21.04
N ALA A 760 6.72 34.57 21.06
CA ALA A 760 7.47 35.75 21.44
C ALA A 760 8.57 36.03 20.41
N THR A 761 8.95 37.30 20.26
CA THR A 761 9.93 37.71 19.24
C THR A 761 11.16 38.40 19.84
N SER A 762 12.31 38.21 19.21
CA SER A 762 13.54 38.97 19.51
C SER A 762 14.37 39.18 18.23
N ASP A 763 15.20 40.23 18.20
CA ASP A 763 16.23 40.43 17.16
C ASP A 763 17.56 39.73 17.51
N ASN A 764 17.59 39.04 18.65
CA ASN A 764 18.73 38.30 19.16
C ASN A 764 18.26 36.92 19.65
N PRO A 765 18.92 35.81 19.27
CA PRO A 765 18.53 34.47 19.75
C PRO A 765 18.60 34.35 21.28
N LEU A 766 19.36 35.21 21.96
CA LEU A 766 19.51 35.24 23.41
C LEU A 766 18.47 36.13 24.13
N GLY A 767 17.56 36.75 23.38
CA GLY A 767 16.59 37.68 23.92
C GLY A 767 17.16 39.09 24.21
N PRO A 768 16.39 39.92 24.94
CA PRO A 768 15.11 39.60 25.56
C PRO A 768 14.01 39.35 24.51
N PHE A 769 13.11 38.42 24.80
CA PHE A 769 11.94 38.15 23.97
C PHE A 769 10.75 38.98 24.42
N LYS A 770 9.95 39.41 23.45
CA LYS A 770 8.70 40.15 23.68
C LYS A 770 7.49 39.33 23.28
N TYR A 771 6.44 39.33 24.09
CA TYR A 771 5.22 38.59 23.79
C TYR A 771 4.58 39.06 22.48
N GLY A 772 4.27 38.11 21.60
CA GLY A 772 3.69 38.36 20.29
C GLY A 772 2.19 38.08 20.20
N GLY A 773 1.69 37.12 20.97
CA GLY A 773 0.28 36.73 20.95
C GLY A 773 0.09 35.20 20.90
N VAL A 774 -1.17 34.80 20.73
CA VAL A 774 -1.57 33.40 20.51
C VAL A 774 -1.62 33.12 19.00
N ILE A 775 -0.94 32.06 18.55
CA ILE A 775 -1.01 31.60 17.16
C ILE A 775 -2.24 30.70 16.97
N VAL A 776 -2.41 29.68 17.82
CA VAL A 776 -3.52 28.72 17.74
C VAL A 776 -3.95 28.26 19.13
N SER A 777 -5.24 27.99 19.30
CA SER A 777 -5.83 27.44 20.52
C SER A 777 -6.63 26.20 20.16
N ASN A 778 -6.42 25.07 20.85
CA ASN A 778 -7.15 23.83 20.61
C ASN A 778 -8.67 23.99 20.76
N CYS A 779 -9.12 25.03 21.46
CA CYS A 779 -10.52 25.30 21.74
C CYS A 779 -11.08 26.51 20.94
N ASP A 780 -10.27 27.12 20.06
CA ASP A 780 -10.53 28.41 19.40
C ASP A 780 -10.85 29.57 20.37
N ILE A 781 -10.37 29.53 21.61
CA ILE A 781 -10.53 30.64 22.57
C ILE A 781 -9.78 31.89 22.05
N GLY A 782 -10.41 33.06 22.17
CA GLY A 782 -9.87 34.33 21.67
C GLY A 782 -10.39 34.74 20.29
N ILE A 783 -11.02 33.81 19.56
CA ILE A 783 -11.58 34.07 18.22
C ILE A 783 -13.06 34.44 18.32
N ASP A 784 -13.43 35.61 17.79
CA ASP A 784 -14.80 36.15 17.79
C ASP A 784 -15.44 36.23 16.39
N THR A 785 -14.77 35.73 15.36
CA THR A 785 -15.20 35.84 13.95
C THR A 785 -16.44 35.02 13.63
N TYR A 786 -16.68 33.90 14.33
CA TYR A 786 -17.79 32.99 14.07
C TYR A 786 -18.54 32.51 15.34
N LYS A 787 -18.12 33.00 16.51
CA LYS A 787 -18.63 32.66 17.85
C LYS A 787 -18.27 33.76 18.85
N PRO A 788 -18.80 33.77 20.09
CA PRO A 788 -18.21 34.56 21.17
C PRO A 788 -16.76 34.13 21.49
N ALA A 789 -15.88 35.10 21.78
CA ALA A 789 -14.44 34.87 21.99
C ALA A 789 -14.14 33.84 23.10
N ASP A 790 -14.95 33.83 24.15
CA ASP A 790 -14.83 33.00 25.35
C ASP A 790 -15.53 31.64 25.26
N LYS A 791 -16.25 31.38 24.16
CA LYS A 791 -16.93 30.10 23.93
C LYS A 791 -15.95 29.07 23.35
N PRO A 792 -15.68 27.94 24.03
CA PRO A 792 -14.89 26.86 23.46
C PRO A 792 -15.69 26.11 22.38
N THR A 793 -15.02 25.69 21.31
CA THR A 793 -15.65 24.89 20.22
C THR A 793 -15.00 23.54 19.99
N ALA A 794 -14.01 23.19 20.80
CA ALA A 794 -13.39 21.89 20.87
C ALA A 794 -12.83 21.70 22.29
N PHE A 795 -12.54 20.45 22.64
CA PHE A 795 -11.88 20.12 23.90
C PHE A 795 -10.38 20.30 23.74
N GLY A 796 -9.77 21.02 24.69
CA GLY A 796 -8.33 21.20 24.78
C GLY A 796 -7.70 20.36 25.88
N ALA A 797 -6.37 20.40 25.90
CA ALA A 797 -5.51 19.84 26.94
C ALA A 797 -4.15 20.54 26.82
N ASN A 798 -3.04 19.84 27.08
CA ASN A 798 -1.72 20.33 26.69
C ASN A 798 -1.63 20.49 25.16
N ASN A 799 -0.82 21.44 24.72
CA ASN A 799 -0.56 21.76 23.33
C ASN A 799 0.96 21.89 23.12
N HIS A 800 1.46 21.47 21.97
CA HIS A 800 2.87 21.51 21.59
C HIS A 800 2.93 21.70 20.06
N GLY A 801 3.96 22.39 19.59
CA GLY A 801 4.27 22.42 18.16
C GLY A 801 5.00 23.69 17.77
N SER A 802 5.13 23.89 16.47
CA SER A 802 5.98 24.94 15.93
C SER A 802 5.54 25.39 14.55
N ILE A 803 6.16 26.47 14.07
CA ILE A 803 5.91 27.03 12.76
C ILE A 803 7.00 26.60 11.76
N VAL A 804 6.64 26.52 10.48
CA VAL A 804 7.61 26.28 9.42
C VAL A 804 7.16 26.95 8.12
N GLU A 805 8.14 27.35 7.31
CA GLU A 805 7.92 27.77 5.94
C GLU A 805 7.84 26.56 5.02
N ILE A 806 6.75 26.43 4.27
CA ILE A 806 6.54 25.36 3.29
C ILE A 806 6.18 26.03 1.96
N GLY A 807 7.09 25.95 0.99
CA GLY A 807 6.95 26.71 -0.24
C GLY A 807 7.00 28.22 0.02
N ASN A 808 5.91 28.93 -0.27
CA ASN A 808 5.78 30.38 -0.04
C ASN A 808 4.89 30.72 1.15
N ASP A 809 4.38 29.71 1.85
CA ASP A 809 3.41 29.85 2.92
C ASP A 809 4.00 29.39 4.24
N TRP A 810 3.50 29.95 5.34
CA TRP A 810 3.89 29.53 6.67
C TRP A 810 2.73 28.78 7.32
N TYR A 811 3.07 27.76 8.11
CA TYR A 811 2.11 26.91 8.80
C TYR A 811 2.49 26.78 10.27
N ILE A 812 1.49 26.72 11.14
CA ILE A 812 1.62 26.27 12.53
C ILE A 812 1.24 24.79 12.58
N PHE A 813 2.10 23.97 13.17
CA PHE A 813 1.81 22.58 13.53
C PHE A 813 1.50 22.53 15.01
N TYR A 814 0.49 21.74 15.37
CA TYR A 814 -0.02 21.57 16.73
C TYR A 814 -0.69 20.19 16.82
N HIS A 815 -1.35 19.87 17.94
CA HIS A 815 -2.15 18.64 18.03
C HIS A 815 -3.52 18.87 18.65
N ARG A 816 -4.45 17.95 18.37
CA ARG A 816 -5.76 17.86 19.04
C ARG A 816 -5.85 16.57 19.85
N GLN A 817 -6.76 16.54 20.81
CA GLN A 817 -6.98 15.40 21.69
C GLN A 817 -8.05 14.47 21.14
N THR A 818 -7.87 13.16 21.35
CA THR A 818 -8.82 12.11 20.95
C THR A 818 -9.14 11.20 22.14
N ASN A 819 -10.14 10.33 22.00
CA ASN A 819 -10.55 9.36 23.03
C ASN A 819 -10.95 9.96 24.40
N ASN A 820 -11.18 11.28 24.47
CA ASN A 820 -11.46 12.02 25.71
C ASN A 820 -10.36 11.86 26.78
N THR A 821 -9.10 11.82 26.35
CA THR A 821 -7.92 11.68 27.22
C THR A 821 -6.84 12.71 26.87
N TRP A 822 -5.93 12.95 27.81
CA TRP A 822 -4.75 13.79 27.61
C TRP A 822 -3.66 13.08 26.78
N TYR A 823 -3.72 11.75 26.70
CA TYR A 823 -2.58 10.90 26.28
C TYR A 823 -2.74 10.26 24.89
N SER A 824 -3.64 10.78 24.07
CA SER A 824 -3.91 10.26 22.73
C SER A 824 -4.19 11.43 21.81
N ARG A 825 -3.12 12.03 21.26
CA ARG A 825 -3.21 13.30 20.53
C ARG A 825 -2.70 13.17 19.09
N GLN A 826 -3.37 13.85 18.16
CA GLN A 826 -3.13 13.75 16.72
C GLN A 826 -2.64 15.09 16.15
N GLY A 827 -1.64 15.04 15.28
CA GLY A 827 -1.09 16.21 14.61
C GLY A 827 -2.12 16.92 13.72
N CYS A 828 -2.19 18.23 13.87
CA CYS A 828 -2.95 19.16 13.05
C CYS A 828 -2.05 20.32 12.62
N ALA A 829 -2.42 21.00 11.55
CA ALA A 829 -1.70 22.19 11.10
C ALA A 829 -2.65 23.23 10.54
N GLU A 830 -2.30 24.50 10.63
CA GLU A 830 -3.04 25.60 10.00
C GLU A 830 -2.10 26.54 9.26
N LYS A 831 -2.58 27.13 8.17
CA LYS A 831 -1.85 28.18 7.48
C LYS A 831 -1.86 29.48 8.30
N ILE A 832 -0.69 30.05 8.57
CA ILE A 832 -0.54 31.33 9.26
C ILE A 832 -0.13 32.43 8.27
N ARG A 833 -0.29 33.68 8.69
CA ARG A 833 0.16 34.86 7.94
C ARG A 833 0.89 35.80 8.89
N PHE A 834 2.01 36.33 8.39
CA PHE A 834 2.71 37.41 9.05
C PHE A 834 2.17 38.74 8.54
N GLU A 835 1.82 39.63 9.46
CA GLU A 835 1.48 41.01 9.17
C GLU A 835 2.75 41.81 8.80
N GLU A 836 2.57 43.04 8.29
CA GLU A 836 3.69 43.89 7.87
C GLU A 836 4.67 44.21 9.00
N ASP A 837 4.21 44.23 10.25
CA ASP A 837 5.02 44.45 11.45
C ASP A 837 5.69 43.17 11.99
N GLY A 838 5.48 42.04 11.32
CA GLY A 838 6.02 40.73 11.71
C GLY A 838 5.16 40.00 12.75
N SER A 839 4.02 40.53 13.17
CA SER A 839 3.08 39.83 14.06
C SER A 839 2.34 38.69 13.33
N ILE A 840 1.89 37.69 14.08
CA ILE A 840 1.10 36.56 13.58
C ILE A 840 -0.29 36.68 14.18
N LYS A 841 -1.32 36.73 13.33
CA LYS A 841 -2.70 36.70 13.79
C LYS A 841 -3.10 35.29 14.21
N GLN A 842 -3.85 35.19 15.30
CA GLN A 842 -4.43 33.90 15.73
C GLN A 842 -5.26 33.27 14.61
N VAL A 843 -5.05 31.99 14.37
CA VAL A 843 -5.76 31.19 13.36
C VAL A 843 -6.77 30.25 14.00
N GLU A 844 -7.86 29.99 13.27
CA GLU A 844 -8.89 29.02 13.65
C GLU A 844 -8.40 27.60 13.40
N ILE A 845 -8.83 26.64 14.23
CA ILE A 845 -8.71 25.22 13.88
C ILE A 845 -9.68 24.86 12.76
N THR A 846 -9.21 24.15 11.74
CA THR A 846 -9.98 23.78 10.56
C THR A 846 -9.84 22.30 10.23
N SER A 847 -10.81 21.77 9.49
CA SER A 847 -10.72 20.46 8.81
C SER A 847 -9.80 20.54 7.59
N CYS A 848 -9.53 21.72 7.02
CA CYS A 848 -8.71 21.89 5.83
C CYS A 848 -7.21 21.65 6.10
N GLY A 849 -6.70 22.16 7.21
CA GLY A 849 -5.28 22.16 7.55
C GLY A 849 -4.35 22.53 6.38
N LEU A 850 -3.57 21.57 5.90
CA LEU A 850 -2.56 21.77 4.85
C LEU A 850 -3.10 21.81 3.41
N ASN A 851 -4.42 21.80 3.22
CA ASN A 851 -5.05 21.74 1.89
C ASN A 851 -4.82 22.99 1.02
N GLY A 852 -4.39 24.11 1.63
CA GLY A 852 -4.19 25.39 0.93
C GLY A 852 -5.50 26.13 0.60
N GLY A 853 -6.67 25.55 0.90
CA GLY A 853 -7.99 26.12 0.66
C GLY A 853 -9.14 25.27 1.26
N PRO A 854 -10.40 25.65 1.04
CA PRO A 854 -11.56 24.86 1.46
C PRO A 854 -11.55 23.45 0.83
N LEU A 855 -12.11 22.47 1.54
CA LEU A 855 -12.33 21.13 1.02
C LEU A 855 -13.41 21.15 -0.08
N SER A 856 -13.35 20.23 -1.05
CA SER A 856 -14.44 20.04 -2.02
C SER A 856 -15.72 19.55 -1.33
N ASP A 857 -16.86 19.84 -1.92
CA ASP A 857 -18.14 19.22 -1.59
C ASP A 857 -18.31 17.78 -2.13
N LYS A 858 -17.32 17.24 -2.86
CA LYS A 858 -17.41 15.91 -3.49
C LYS A 858 -16.84 14.82 -2.59
N GLY A 859 -17.57 13.70 -2.57
CA GLY A 859 -17.15 12.48 -1.89
C GLY A 859 -17.60 12.40 -0.44
N GLU A 860 -17.35 11.24 0.16
CA GLU A 860 -17.66 10.97 1.55
C GLU A 860 -16.47 11.35 2.45
N TYR A 861 -16.71 12.23 3.41
CA TYR A 861 -15.71 12.67 4.38
C TYR A 861 -15.91 11.92 5.71
N PRO A 862 -14.83 11.37 6.30
CA PRO A 862 -14.95 10.68 7.57
C PRO A 862 -15.14 11.70 8.71
N ALA A 863 -15.99 11.37 9.67
CA ALA A 863 -16.36 12.28 10.76
C ALA A 863 -15.19 12.69 11.65
N HIS A 864 -14.09 11.92 11.64
CA HIS A 864 -12.89 12.24 12.42
C HIS A 864 -12.17 13.51 11.95
N ILE A 865 -12.48 14.07 10.77
CA ILE A 865 -11.91 15.36 10.34
C ILE A 865 -12.62 16.56 10.99
N ALA A 866 -13.66 16.32 11.80
CA ALA A 866 -14.32 17.39 12.54
C ALA A 866 -13.30 18.17 13.36
N CYS A 867 -13.26 19.49 13.14
CA CYS A 867 -12.38 20.39 13.86
C CYS A 867 -13.09 21.01 15.08
N ASN A 868 -14.42 20.99 15.12
CA ASN A 868 -15.18 21.46 16.28
C ASN A 868 -16.06 20.34 16.85
N ILE A 869 -16.01 20.16 18.17
CA ILE A 869 -16.87 19.25 18.94
C ILE A 869 -17.13 19.92 20.29
N PHE A 870 -18.34 20.41 20.52
CA PHE A 870 -18.71 21.13 21.74
C PHE A 870 -20.19 20.96 22.09
N ASP A 871 -20.57 21.32 23.31
CA ASP A 871 -21.97 21.33 23.77
C ASP A 871 -22.36 22.70 24.34
N ASP A 872 -23.59 22.82 24.82
CA ASP A 872 -24.13 24.04 25.43
C ASP A 872 -23.63 24.31 26.85
N LYS A 873 -22.78 23.43 27.41
CA LYS A 873 -22.20 23.57 28.75
C LYS A 873 -20.83 24.23 28.72
N ASN A 874 -20.30 24.55 27.53
CA ASN A 874 -18.99 25.19 27.34
C ASN A 874 -17.85 24.45 28.05
N LYS A 875 -17.91 23.12 28.01
CA LYS A 875 -16.83 22.26 28.47
C LYS A 875 -15.57 22.56 27.67
N MET A 876 -14.43 22.57 28.34
CA MET A 876 -13.20 23.08 27.74
C MET A 876 -12.08 22.05 27.72
N TYR A 877 -12.03 21.12 28.69
CA TYR A 877 -10.95 20.15 28.78
C TYR A 877 -11.43 18.72 28.56
N VAL A 878 -10.55 17.88 28.04
CA VAL A 878 -10.79 16.43 27.97
C VAL A 878 -10.87 15.80 29.37
N GLY A 879 -11.49 14.62 29.46
CA GLY A 879 -11.76 13.91 30.71
C GLY A 879 -13.06 14.35 31.40
N GLU A 880 -13.79 15.31 30.83
CA GLU A 880 -15.10 15.70 31.30
C GLU A 880 -16.16 14.61 31.03
N TYR A 881 -17.12 14.48 31.96
CA TYR A 881 -18.20 13.51 31.84
C TYR A 881 -19.18 13.90 30.73
N HIS A 882 -19.62 12.92 29.95
CA HIS A 882 -20.48 13.12 28.77
C HIS A 882 -19.88 14.08 27.73
N ALA A 883 -18.65 13.83 27.31
CA ALA A 883 -17.96 14.58 26.26
C ALA A 883 -17.84 13.72 24.99
N ALA A 884 -18.41 14.22 23.89
CA ALA A 884 -18.27 13.58 22.59
C ALA A 884 -16.80 13.59 22.16
N ASN A 885 -16.33 12.49 21.58
CA ASN A 885 -14.92 12.32 21.26
C ASN A 885 -14.71 11.53 19.97
N ILE A 886 -13.61 11.84 19.29
CA ILE A 886 -13.11 11.08 18.14
C ILE A 886 -12.44 9.82 18.66
N THR A 887 -12.79 8.67 18.10
CA THR A 887 -12.25 7.35 18.48
C THR A 887 -12.23 6.41 17.27
N MET A 888 -11.84 5.15 17.49
CA MET A 888 -11.85 4.06 16.51
C MET A 888 -12.50 2.81 17.08
N ASP A 889 -13.13 2.01 16.23
CA ASP A 889 -13.47 0.64 16.58
C ASP A 889 -12.20 -0.19 16.65
N ILE A 890 -12.00 -0.95 17.73
CA ILE A 890 -10.95 -1.97 17.81
C ILE A 890 -11.62 -3.32 18.00
N ARG A 891 -11.30 -4.28 17.12
CA ARG A 891 -11.71 -5.67 17.23
C ARG A 891 -10.47 -6.53 17.12
N ASP A 892 -10.20 -7.40 18.10
CA ASP A 892 -9.19 -8.47 18.05
C ASP A 892 -7.94 -8.19 17.18
N CYS A 893 -7.20 -7.12 17.49
CA CYS A 893 -5.97 -6.70 16.81
C CYS A 893 -6.12 -6.11 15.38
N GLU A 894 -7.34 -5.76 14.96
CA GLU A 894 -7.65 -5.03 13.73
C GLU A 894 -8.17 -3.62 14.04
N THR A 895 -7.72 -2.62 13.28
CA THR A 895 -8.25 -1.27 13.32
C THR A 895 -9.53 -1.18 12.50
N GLY A 896 -10.60 -0.71 13.12
CA GLY A 896 -11.90 -0.44 12.50
C GLY A 896 -12.08 1.03 12.13
N PRO A 897 -13.25 1.42 11.60
CA PRO A 897 -13.49 2.79 11.15
C PRO A 897 -13.46 3.80 12.31
N SER A 898 -12.78 4.93 12.10
CA SER A 898 -12.91 6.09 13.00
C SER A 898 -14.31 6.68 12.96
N HIS A 899 -14.73 7.21 14.11
CA HIS A 899 -16.02 7.86 14.27
C HIS A 899 -15.99 8.80 15.47
N ILE A 900 -16.99 9.68 15.56
CA ILE A 900 -17.28 10.43 16.79
C ILE A 900 -18.30 9.61 17.58
N ARG A 901 -18.01 9.34 18.85
CA ARG A 901 -18.92 8.66 19.78
C ARG A 901 -19.36 9.58 20.91
N ASP A 902 -20.26 9.07 21.75
CA ASP A 902 -20.74 9.77 22.95
C ASP A 902 -21.34 11.15 22.62
N ILE A 903 -22.09 11.21 21.50
CA ILE A 903 -22.78 12.42 21.06
C ILE A 903 -24.05 12.57 21.91
N TYR A 904 -24.10 13.55 22.81
CA TYR A 904 -25.27 13.80 23.66
C TYR A 904 -26.12 14.95 23.13
N GLU A 905 -27.30 15.15 23.72
CA GLU A 905 -28.17 16.30 23.41
C GLU A 905 -27.38 17.61 23.41
N ASN A 906 -27.60 18.45 22.41
CA ASN A 906 -26.94 19.73 22.18
C ASN A 906 -25.45 19.65 21.80
N THR A 907 -24.89 18.45 21.60
CA THR A 907 -23.55 18.30 21.00
C THR A 907 -23.60 18.82 19.57
N THR A 908 -22.67 19.72 19.23
CA THR A 908 -22.46 20.27 17.90
C THR A 908 -21.12 19.81 17.36
N ILE A 909 -21.13 19.25 16.15
CA ILE A 909 -19.97 18.75 15.42
C ILE A 909 -19.78 19.64 14.20
N GLY A 910 -18.61 20.28 14.07
CA GLY A 910 -18.29 21.23 13.02
C GLY A 910 -17.14 20.77 12.13
N PHE A 911 -17.31 21.00 10.83
CA PHE A 911 -16.35 20.74 9.77
C PHE A 911 -16.10 22.05 9.03
N LYS A 912 -14.86 22.52 8.96
CA LYS A 912 -14.51 23.85 8.42
C LYS A 912 -13.36 23.71 7.42
N TYR A 913 -13.45 24.14 6.16
CA TYR A 913 -14.58 24.68 5.42
C TYR A 913 -14.75 23.87 4.12
N PHE A 914 -15.94 23.90 3.54
CA PHE A 914 -16.22 23.28 2.25
C PHE A 914 -16.59 24.33 1.20
N ASP A 915 -16.13 24.15 -0.04
CA ASP A 915 -16.56 24.90 -1.21
C ASP A 915 -17.80 24.21 -1.82
N LEU A 916 -18.98 24.65 -1.39
CA LEU A 916 -20.28 24.04 -1.75
C LEU A 916 -20.77 24.58 -3.10
N LYS A 917 -21.06 23.67 -4.03
CA LYS A 917 -21.52 23.95 -5.40
C LYS A 917 -22.68 23.04 -5.78
N GLY A 918 -23.87 23.63 -5.86
CA GLY A 918 -25.09 22.91 -6.25
C GLY A 918 -25.47 21.79 -5.28
N VAL A 919 -25.26 22.00 -3.98
CA VAL A 919 -25.63 21.03 -2.93
C VAL A 919 -27.14 20.95 -2.80
N LYS A 920 -27.68 19.72 -2.83
CA LYS A 920 -29.10 19.37 -2.70
C LYS A 920 -29.45 18.68 -1.37
N GLY A 921 -28.45 18.40 -0.53
CA GLY A 921 -28.68 17.79 0.77
C GLY A 921 -27.41 17.25 1.39
N LEU A 922 -27.58 16.50 2.47
CA LEU A 922 -26.51 15.83 3.18
C LEU A 922 -26.94 14.41 3.55
N LYS A 923 -26.03 13.46 3.36
CA LYS A 923 -26.09 12.13 3.94
C LYS A 923 -25.12 12.06 5.12
N ILE A 924 -25.53 11.41 6.21
CA ILE A 924 -24.67 11.06 7.32
C ILE A 924 -24.80 9.57 7.64
N VAL A 925 -23.72 8.97 8.13
CA VAL A 925 -23.72 7.57 8.59
C VAL A 925 -23.63 7.54 10.11
N THR A 926 -24.63 6.95 10.76
CA THR A 926 -24.75 6.92 12.22
C THR A 926 -25.04 5.53 12.77
N ARG A 927 -24.78 5.32 14.06
CA ARG A 927 -25.22 4.14 14.83
C ARG A 927 -25.40 4.55 16.30
N GLY A 928 -25.76 3.61 17.15
CA GLY A 928 -25.68 3.73 18.61
C GLY A 928 -27.04 3.70 19.29
N TYR A 929 -27.02 3.90 20.61
CA TYR A 929 -28.20 3.87 21.46
C TYR A 929 -28.79 5.28 21.63
N GLY A 930 -29.22 5.88 20.51
CA GLY A 930 -29.79 7.22 20.47
C GLY A 930 -31.15 7.28 19.76
N MET A 931 -31.99 8.24 20.15
CA MET A 931 -33.22 8.58 19.43
C MET A 931 -33.38 10.10 19.37
N GLY A 932 -33.42 10.64 18.16
CA GLY A 932 -33.43 12.09 17.94
C GLY A 932 -33.18 12.45 16.48
N GLU A 933 -32.63 13.64 16.26
CA GLU A 933 -32.27 14.16 14.95
C GLU A 933 -30.97 14.97 14.99
N PHE A 934 -30.21 14.97 13.89
CA PHE A 934 -29.14 15.92 13.64
C PHE A 934 -29.70 17.10 12.85
N GLU A 935 -29.62 18.31 13.41
CA GLU A 935 -29.87 19.57 12.73
C GLU A 935 -28.65 19.98 11.91
N ILE A 936 -28.86 20.32 10.64
CA ILE A 936 -27.80 20.72 9.69
C ILE A 936 -27.79 22.24 9.57
N LYS A 937 -26.61 22.86 9.78
CA LYS A 937 -26.43 24.32 9.75
C LYS A 937 -25.13 24.71 9.06
N THR A 938 -25.06 25.93 8.54
CA THR A 938 -23.83 26.54 7.99
C THR A 938 -23.26 27.67 8.85
N SER A 939 -23.81 27.87 10.04
CA SER A 939 -23.22 28.66 11.12
C SER A 939 -23.73 28.16 12.48
N ILE A 940 -23.00 28.42 13.57
CA ILE A 940 -23.32 27.89 14.91
C ILE A 940 -24.73 28.31 15.35
N ASP A 941 -25.06 29.59 15.15
CA ASP A 941 -26.35 30.18 15.53
C ASP A 941 -27.27 30.42 14.32
N GLY A 942 -26.98 29.75 13.19
CA GLY A 942 -27.73 29.89 11.94
C GLY A 942 -29.02 29.09 11.87
N ASP A 943 -29.77 29.35 10.79
CA ASP A 943 -30.99 28.61 10.48
C ASP A 943 -30.70 27.12 10.22
N VAL A 944 -31.64 26.26 10.64
CA VAL A 944 -31.59 24.82 10.36
C VAL A 944 -31.98 24.60 8.89
N LEU A 945 -31.03 24.10 8.10
CA LEU A 945 -31.23 23.81 6.68
C LEU A 945 -31.97 22.49 6.47
N GLY A 946 -31.69 21.49 7.30
CA GLY A 946 -32.24 20.14 7.19
C GLY A 946 -32.12 19.38 8.50
N LYS A 947 -32.82 18.23 8.59
CA LYS A 947 -32.88 17.38 9.78
C LYS A 947 -32.78 15.91 9.40
N ILE A 948 -31.84 15.19 10.01
CA ILE A 948 -31.66 13.75 9.77
C ILE A 948 -32.05 12.98 11.04
N ASN A 949 -33.10 12.17 10.96
CA ASN A 949 -33.54 11.34 12.07
C ASN A 949 -32.54 10.21 12.37
N VAL A 950 -32.32 9.94 13.65
CA VAL A 950 -31.48 8.86 14.15
C VAL A 950 -32.29 8.02 15.14
N GLY A 951 -32.20 6.70 14.98
CA GLY A 951 -32.85 5.72 15.85
C GLY A 951 -31.85 4.72 16.43
N PHE A 952 -32.35 3.91 17.37
CA PHE A 952 -31.56 2.85 18.00
C PHE A 952 -31.11 1.83 16.95
N CYS A 953 -29.80 1.74 16.72
CA CYS A 953 -29.23 0.78 15.79
C CYS A 953 -27.81 0.39 16.19
N THR A 954 -27.51 -0.91 16.19
CA THR A 954 -26.15 -1.39 16.43
C THR A 954 -25.29 -1.42 15.15
N ALA A 955 -25.93 -1.42 13.98
CA ALA A 955 -25.27 -1.32 12.68
C ALA A 955 -25.12 0.15 12.24
N TRP A 956 -24.14 0.42 11.39
CA TRP A 956 -24.03 1.70 10.70
C TRP A 956 -25.18 1.86 9.71
N THR A 957 -25.93 2.96 9.82
CA THR A 957 -27.09 3.27 9.00
C THR A 957 -26.98 4.67 8.42
N GLU A 958 -27.42 4.80 7.17
CA GLU A 958 -27.46 6.07 6.47
C GLU A 958 -28.73 6.84 6.83
N GLY A 959 -28.58 8.15 7.02
CA GLY A 959 -29.67 9.10 7.12
C GLY A 959 -29.44 10.25 6.15
N ILE A 960 -30.50 10.71 5.50
CA ILE A 960 -30.45 11.73 4.45
C ILE A 960 -31.41 12.86 4.78
N SER A 961 -30.97 14.10 4.55
CA SER A 961 -31.85 15.27 4.51
C SER A 961 -31.55 16.09 3.28
N GLU A 962 -32.59 16.37 2.50
CA GLU A 962 -32.52 17.28 1.36
C GLU A 962 -32.65 18.74 1.85
N PHE A 963 -31.82 19.62 1.30
CA PHE A 963 -31.87 21.07 1.49
C PHE A 963 -31.05 21.76 0.41
N THR A 964 -31.31 23.05 0.18
CA THR A 964 -30.50 23.85 -0.75
C THR A 964 -29.77 24.93 0.01
N VAL A 965 -28.51 25.14 -0.34
CA VAL A 965 -27.68 26.26 0.14
C VAL A 965 -27.10 26.98 -1.08
N PRO A 966 -27.01 28.33 -1.09
CA PRO A 966 -26.31 29.03 -2.16
C PRO A 966 -24.88 28.53 -2.33
N ASP A 967 -24.34 28.61 -3.55
CA ASP A 967 -22.94 28.25 -3.81
C ASP A 967 -21.99 29.18 -3.03
N GLY A 968 -20.95 28.62 -2.43
CA GLY A 968 -19.97 29.37 -1.66
C GLY A 968 -19.20 28.53 -0.65
N ILE A 969 -18.33 29.21 0.11
CA ILE A 969 -17.51 28.57 1.14
C ILE A 969 -18.26 28.60 2.47
N TYR A 970 -18.59 27.44 3.00
CA TYR A 970 -19.35 27.30 4.24
C TYR A 970 -18.70 26.29 5.19
N PRO A 971 -18.78 26.52 6.51
CA PRO A 971 -18.62 25.45 7.47
C PRO A 971 -19.89 24.58 7.48
N LEU A 972 -19.76 23.33 7.87
CA LEU A 972 -20.90 22.44 8.15
C LEU A 972 -20.96 22.17 9.65
N TYR A 973 -22.11 22.42 10.25
CA TYR A 973 -22.39 22.09 11.65
C TYR A 973 -23.56 21.10 11.75
N LEU A 974 -23.37 20.07 12.56
CA LEU A 974 -24.37 19.07 12.92
C LEU A 974 -24.66 19.17 14.42
N THR A 975 -25.85 19.62 14.80
CA THR A 975 -26.28 19.66 16.22
C THR A 975 -27.24 18.52 16.52
N TYR A 976 -26.90 17.64 17.46
CA TYR A 976 -27.81 16.56 17.87
C TYR A 976 -28.90 17.06 18.83
N LYS A 977 -30.15 16.75 18.52
CA LYS A 977 -31.35 17.00 19.33
C LYS A 977 -32.04 15.68 19.62
N GLY A 978 -31.93 15.17 20.85
CA GLY A 978 -32.50 13.89 21.20
C GLY A 978 -31.94 13.31 22.48
N VAL A 979 -32.31 12.06 22.76
CA VAL A 979 -31.85 11.30 23.93
C VAL A 979 -30.85 10.22 23.54
N GLY A 980 -30.06 9.74 24.50
CA GLY A 980 -29.06 8.70 24.29
C GLY A 980 -27.75 9.22 23.69
N ASN A 981 -26.96 8.32 23.11
CA ASN A 981 -25.60 8.61 22.64
C ASN A 981 -25.30 7.97 21.27
N PRO A 982 -25.82 8.52 20.16
CA PRO A 982 -25.42 8.06 18.84
C PRO A 982 -23.93 8.31 18.56
N SER A 983 -23.45 7.70 17.49
CA SER A 983 -22.13 7.88 16.91
C SER A 983 -22.26 8.31 15.45
N LEU A 984 -21.31 9.11 14.97
CA LEU A 984 -21.24 9.62 13.60
C LEU A 984 -19.96 9.12 12.93
N LYS A 985 -20.09 8.41 11.81
CA LYS A 985 -18.96 7.84 11.05
C LYS A 985 -18.49 8.73 9.92
N SER A 986 -19.41 9.34 9.18
CA SER A 986 -19.10 10.08 7.96
C SER A 986 -20.24 11.00 7.53
N ILE A 987 -19.89 11.94 6.64
CA ILE A 987 -20.77 12.91 6.00
C ILE A 987 -20.53 12.88 4.47
N GLU A 988 -21.55 13.16 3.67
CA GLU A 988 -21.44 13.29 2.22
C GLU A 988 -22.47 14.31 1.72
N PHE A 989 -22.04 15.32 0.96
CA PHE A 989 -22.96 16.27 0.33
C PHE A 989 -23.62 15.64 -0.90
N LEU A 990 -24.90 15.92 -1.09
CA LEU A 990 -25.69 15.42 -2.21
C LEU A 990 -25.75 16.46 -3.32
N HIS A 991 -25.76 16.02 -4.58
CA HIS A 991 -25.71 16.89 -5.76
C HIS A 991 -26.79 16.59 -6.80
#